data_AF-A0A814PVV9-F1
#
_entry.id   AF-A0A814PVV9-F1
#
_cell.length_a   1.000
_cell.length_b   1.000
_cell.length_c   1.000
_cell.angle_alpha   90.00
_cell.angle_beta   90.00
_cell.angle_gamma   90.00
#
_symmetry.space_group_name_H-M   'P 1'
#
loop_
_entity.id
_entity.type
_entity.pdbx_description
1 polymer ?
#
loop_
_entity_poly.entity_id
_entity_poly.type
_entity_poly.pdbx_seq_one_letter_code
_entity_poly.pdbx_strand_id
1 'polypeptide(L)'
;SMTTTLLSSPPTYTNEKLKQQINENKDNVSVFLTGQGLTDDDMEIVAYYLLRDNKTLEHLYLDNNQIGDQGAKDLVEGLQKNTTLTNLCLDHNQLGDQGAKALSEALQKTTTLTALILSNNQIGDQGAQALAERLQKNTTFTYLYLDNNQIGDQGAQALGEALRKNTALKILKLQNNQIGDQGAQALGEALQKNTTLIHLLFGNNQIGHQGAKALGEGLEKNTTLTDLYLDNNQIGDQGAKTLGKTLQKNTTLTDLYLDNNQIGDQGAKTLGKTLQKNTTLTNLSLNNNQTRDQGAQALGEALQKNITLRDLHLNNNQIGDQGAKALGEGLEKNTTLTYLYLQNNQIGDQGAKALGEGLENNTTLTYLYLENNQIGHQGAKALGEGLENNTTLTYLYLENNQIGHQGAKALGEGLENNTTLTYLYLENNQIGHQGAKALGEGLEKNTTLRGLYLDNNQIGDQGAQALGEALQKNSTLRDLHLDNNQIGHQGAKTLGKTLQKNTTLTSLYLDNNQIGDQGAKALGEALQKNTALQILKLQNNQIGDQGAKALGEGLEKNTTLRDLHLENNQIGDQGAKALGEGLEKNTVPLSPEVLLHEGILRSSSLLCEDIPRGKSIQNKDFNTFAQIVMLDSGQFHAICMDTYPPVIYLNEQSKHLINLVHAYNSDQSKIKVAYTFDAGPNPFCFIQQEYLDEFLQYLQYFYPTTNDNNLHVSVSNIKNLSPIDLPIMQDALKRIILTRIGTGSKILVKTTMT
;
A
#
# COMPACT_ATOMS: atom_id res chain seq x y z
N SER A 1 18.83 39.05 28.07
CA SER A 1 17.87 40.09 28.50
C SER A 1 17.42 40.86 27.27
N MET A 2 16.33 40.39 26.66
CA MET A 2 15.39 41.05 25.73
C MET A 2 14.49 39.91 25.22
N THR A 3 13.66 39.38 26.12
CA THR A 3 12.54 38.49 25.76
C THR A 3 11.33 39.39 25.53
N THR A 4 11.19 39.91 24.33
CA THR A 4 9.90 40.42 23.84
C THR A 4 8.93 39.25 23.87
N THR A 5 7.96 39.30 24.79
CA THR A 5 6.87 38.33 24.91
C THR A 5 5.95 38.45 23.69
N LEU A 6 6.17 37.60 22.70
CA LEU A 6 5.46 37.58 21.42
C LEU A 6 3.94 37.33 21.58
N LEU A 7 3.50 36.66 22.65
CA LEU A 7 2.07 36.33 22.83
C LEU A 7 1.28 37.26 23.79
N SER A 8 1.80 38.42 24.19
CA SER A 8 1.01 39.36 25.03
C SER A 8 -0.09 40.10 24.24
N SER A 9 0.10 40.23 22.93
CA SER A 9 -0.84 40.85 21.98
C SER A 9 -1.14 39.88 20.83
N PRO A 10 -2.34 39.91 20.23
CA PRO A 10 -2.66 39.08 19.08
C PRO A 10 -1.70 39.32 17.90
N PRO A 11 -1.47 38.30 17.03
CA PRO A 11 -0.56 38.40 15.88
C PRO A 11 -0.89 39.58 14.97
N THR A 12 0.15 40.22 14.43
CA THR A 12 -0.03 41.37 13.51
C THR A 12 -0.38 40.92 12.09
N TYR A 13 0.07 39.72 11.70
CA TYR A 13 -0.31 39.04 10.47
C TYR A 13 -1.68 38.35 10.63
N THR A 14 -2.50 38.36 9.58
CA THR A 14 -3.85 37.79 9.60
C THR A 14 -4.08 36.77 8.50
N ASN A 15 -4.21 35.50 8.88
CA ASN A 15 -4.79 34.44 8.07
C ASN A 15 -6.14 34.03 8.68
N GLU A 16 -7.22 34.69 8.25
CA GLU A 16 -8.56 34.47 8.82
C GLU A 16 -9.11 33.06 8.56
N LYS A 17 -8.71 32.44 7.44
CA LYS A 17 -9.07 31.05 7.13
C LYS A 17 -8.46 30.10 8.15
N LEU A 18 -7.17 30.28 8.47
CA LEU A 18 -6.49 29.49 9.49
C LEU A 18 -7.08 29.71 10.88
N LYS A 19 -7.38 30.97 11.25
CA LYS A 19 -8.03 31.28 12.53
C LYS A 19 -9.40 30.63 12.65
N GLN A 20 -10.21 30.68 11.59
CA GLN A 20 -11.51 30.03 11.57
C GLN A 20 -11.35 28.51 11.76
N GLN A 21 -10.44 27.88 11.01
CA GLN A 21 -10.17 26.45 11.15
C GLN A 21 -9.68 26.09 12.56
N ILE A 22 -8.79 26.89 13.16
CA ILE A 22 -8.35 26.66 14.55
C ILE A 22 -9.54 26.75 15.51
N ASN A 23 -10.39 27.76 15.37
CA ASN A 23 -11.55 27.94 16.26
C ASN A 23 -12.56 26.80 16.16
N GLU A 24 -12.75 26.24 14.96
CA GLU A 24 -13.62 25.07 14.73
C GLU A 24 -13.06 23.80 15.39
N ASN A 25 -11.76 23.75 15.68
CA ASN A 25 -11.05 22.52 16.09
C ASN A 25 -10.28 22.61 17.39
N LYS A 26 -10.33 23.76 18.06
CA LYS A 26 -9.60 24.01 19.32
C LYS A 26 -9.95 23.04 20.44
N ASP A 27 -11.13 22.42 20.40
CA ASP A 27 -11.60 21.48 21.43
C ASP A 27 -11.34 20.01 21.04
N ASN A 28 -10.80 19.75 19.84
CA ASN A 28 -10.44 18.39 19.45
C ASN A 28 -9.19 17.94 20.22
N VAL A 29 -9.10 16.62 20.45
CA VAL A 29 -7.87 15.98 20.98
C VAL A 29 -6.70 16.20 20.04
N SER A 30 -7.02 16.48 18.80
CA SER A 30 -6.06 16.34 17.77
C SER A 30 -6.40 17.42 16.71
N VAL A 31 -5.42 18.05 16.06
CA VAL A 31 -5.62 19.00 14.96
C VAL A 31 -4.65 18.73 13.80
N PHE A 32 -5.13 18.83 12.56
CA PHE A 32 -4.28 18.79 11.38
C PHE A 32 -4.38 20.04 10.54
N LEU A 33 -3.20 20.49 10.19
CA LEU A 33 -2.92 21.63 9.34
C LEU A 33 -1.98 21.20 8.21
N THR A 34 -2.06 19.92 7.81
CA THR A 34 -1.22 19.29 6.80
C THR A 34 -1.46 19.84 5.39
N GLY A 35 -0.41 20.07 4.61
CA GLY A 35 -0.54 20.30 3.17
C GLY A 35 -1.22 21.61 2.78
N GLN A 36 -1.29 22.60 3.69
CA GLN A 36 -2.07 23.82 3.49
C GLN A 36 -1.26 24.98 2.92
N GLY A 37 0.05 24.80 2.73
CA GLY A 37 0.95 25.87 2.33
C GLY A 37 1.18 26.90 3.43
N LEU A 38 1.09 26.50 4.71
CA LEU A 38 1.39 27.38 5.84
C LEU A 38 2.86 27.80 5.82
N THR A 39 3.09 29.06 6.16
CA THR A 39 4.41 29.70 6.18
C THR A 39 4.80 30.04 7.63
N ASP A 40 5.96 30.67 7.80
CA ASP A 40 6.42 31.14 9.11
C ASP A 40 5.41 32.10 9.78
N ASP A 41 4.84 33.04 9.03
CA ASP A 41 3.88 34.03 9.55
C ASP A 41 2.61 33.38 10.12
N ASP A 42 2.23 32.20 9.61
CA ASP A 42 1.07 31.46 10.10
C ASP A 42 1.32 30.82 11.48
N MET A 43 2.59 30.61 11.87
CA MET A 43 2.93 29.94 13.12
C MET A 43 2.68 30.81 14.34
N GLU A 44 2.73 32.15 14.22
CA GLU A 44 2.27 33.05 15.28
C GLU A 44 0.77 32.82 15.59
N ILE A 45 -0.04 32.57 14.56
CA ILE A 45 -1.47 32.31 14.69
C ILE A 45 -1.69 30.94 15.37
N VAL A 46 -0.97 29.90 14.94
CA VAL A 46 -1.03 28.56 15.56
C VAL A 46 -0.59 28.63 17.02
N ALA A 47 0.52 29.30 17.32
CA ALA A 47 1.03 29.45 18.67
C ALA A 47 0.03 30.17 19.59
N TYR A 48 -0.53 31.30 19.12
CA TYR A 48 -1.45 32.13 19.91
C TYR A 48 -2.82 31.49 20.10
N TYR A 49 -3.47 31.07 19.01
CA TYR A 49 -4.88 30.64 19.04
C TYR A 49 -5.05 29.15 19.30
N LEU A 50 -4.09 28.31 18.92
CA LEU A 50 -4.22 26.85 19.06
C LEU A 50 -3.40 26.28 20.21
N LEU A 51 -2.16 26.72 20.43
CA LEU A 51 -1.29 26.07 21.43
C LEU A 51 -1.43 26.65 22.84
N ARG A 52 -1.43 27.99 22.97
CA ARG A 52 -1.23 28.69 24.24
C ARG A 52 -2.20 28.29 25.37
N ASP A 53 -3.49 28.33 25.08
CA ASP A 53 -4.55 28.17 26.09
C ASP A 53 -5.34 26.87 25.93
N ASN A 54 -4.91 25.98 25.03
CA ASN A 54 -5.61 24.75 24.71
C ASN A 54 -5.43 23.68 25.79
N LYS A 55 -6.54 23.00 26.12
CA LYS A 55 -6.65 22.02 27.20
C LYS A 55 -7.05 20.62 26.74
N THR A 56 -7.21 20.40 25.44
CA THR A 56 -7.62 19.12 24.86
C THR A 56 -6.60 18.59 23.85
N LEU A 57 -5.84 19.46 23.20
CA LEU A 57 -4.92 19.12 22.12
C LEU A 57 -3.76 18.24 22.60
N GLU A 58 -3.77 16.98 22.18
CA GLU A 58 -2.73 15.96 22.32
C GLU A 58 -1.90 15.81 21.04
N HIS A 59 -2.48 15.94 19.83
CA HIS A 59 -1.74 15.75 18.58
C HIS A 59 -1.88 16.93 17.63
N LEU A 60 -0.75 17.48 17.17
CA LEU A 60 -0.71 18.57 16.20
C LEU A 60 0.10 18.16 14.97
N TYR A 61 -0.53 18.22 13.79
CA TYR A 61 0.10 17.92 12.51
C TYR A 61 0.21 19.16 11.66
N LEU A 62 1.44 19.54 11.34
CA LEU A 62 1.84 20.69 10.54
C LEU A 62 2.68 20.24 9.33
N ASP A 63 2.59 18.97 8.94
CA ASP A 63 3.41 18.39 7.89
C ASP A 63 3.03 18.87 6.48
N ASN A 64 3.96 18.74 5.53
CA ASN A 64 3.77 19.15 4.14
C ASN A 64 3.43 20.65 3.98
N ASN A 65 4.14 21.53 4.70
CA ASN A 65 3.97 22.98 4.63
C ASN A 65 5.30 23.67 4.25
N GLN A 66 5.35 25.00 4.37
CA GLN A 66 6.52 25.83 4.09
C GLN A 66 7.04 26.49 5.39
N ILE A 67 6.97 25.77 6.51
CA ILE A 67 7.42 26.27 7.80
C ILE A 67 8.95 26.16 7.83
N GLY A 68 9.63 27.27 8.05
CA GLY A 68 11.07 27.38 8.21
C GLY A 68 11.50 27.58 9.66
N ASP A 69 12.73 28.03 9.83
CA ASP A 69 13.34 28.28 11.14
C ASP A 69 12.60 29.36 11.95
N GLN A 70 12.01 30.35 11.28
CA GLN A 70 11.29 31.42 11.96
C GLN A 70 9.95 30.91 12.50
N GLY A 71 9.19 30.15 11.71
CA GLY A 71 7.93 29.56 12.16
C GLY A 71 8.13 28.59 13.32
N ALA A 72 9.21 27.80 13.30
CA ALA A 72 9.60 26.97 14.44
C ALA A 72 9.87 27.79 15.72
N LYS A 73 10.47 28.99 15.60
CA LYS A 73 10.65 29.93 16.73
C LYS A 73 9.33 30.49 17.21
N ASP A 74 8.42 30.81 16.30
CA ASP A 74 7.13 31.41 16.64
C ASP A 74 6.22 30.42 17.40
N LEU A 75 6.40 29.11 17.17
CA LEU A 75 5.74 28.06 17.94
C LEU A 75 6.22 27.94 19.41
N VAL A 76 7.42 28.42 19.74
CA VAL A 76 8.09 28.14 21.02
C VAL A 76 7.25 28.54 22.22
N GLU A 77 6.71 29.76 22.24
CA GLU A 77 5.97 30.25 23.41
C GLU A 77 4.66 29.48 23.58
N GLY A 78 3.97 29.14 22.48
CA GLY A 78 2.77 28.30 22.49
C GLY A 78 3.05 26.90 23.05
N LEU A 79 4.11 26.24 22.56
CA LEU A 79 4.53 24.92 23.02
C LEU A 79 4.94 24.90 24.51
N GLN A 80 5.54 25.97 25.01
CA GLN A 80 5.92 26.09 26.43
C GLN A 80 4.70 26.25 27.36
N LYS A 81 3.58 26.76 26.85
CA LYS A 81 2.34 26.98 27.61
C LYS A 81 1.37 25.82 27.52
N ASN A 82 1.45 25.05 26.42
CA ASN A 82 0.61 23.90 26.23
C ASN A 82 1.00 22.77 27.21
N THR A 83 0.00 22.19 27.87
CA THR A 83 0.19 21.15 28.89
C THR A 83 -0.46 19.82 28.53
N THR A 84 -0.87 19.64 27.28
CA THR A 84 -1.61 18.44 26.83
C THR A 84 -0.97 17.80 25.60
N LEU A 85 -0.23 18.55 24.79
CA LEU A 85 0.35 18.09 23.54
C LEU A 85 1.37 16.96 23.81
N THR A 86 1.10 15.81 23.21
CA THR A 86 1.92 14.60 23.27
C THR A 86 2.62 14.32 21.93
N ASN A 87 2.02 14.70 20.80
CA ASN A 87 2.59 14.52 19.46
C ASN A 87 2.65 15.84 18.67
N LEU A 88 3.83 16.17 18.14
CA LEU A 88 4.03 17.27 17.21
C LEU A 88 4.68 16.75 15.93
N CYS A 89 3.95 16.86 14.80
CA CYS A 89 4.44 16.52 13.49
C CYS A 89 4.71 17.77 12.66
N LEU A 90 5.94 17.92 12.18
CA LEU A 90 6.45 19.02 11.35
C LEU A 90 7.20 18.46 10.13
N ASP A 91 6.87 17.24 9.70
CA ASP A 91 7.51 16.58 8.56
C ASP A 91 7.31 17.34 7.24
N HIS A 92 8.22 17.18 6.28
CA HIS A 92 8.10 17.80 4.95
C HIS A 92 7.90 19.33 5.04
N ASN A 93 8.84 20.00 5.70
CA ASN A 93 8.89 21.45 5.85
C ASN A 93 10.32 21.95 5.52
N GLN A 94 10.65 23.18 5.92
CA GLN A 94 11.93 23.84 5.64
C GLN A 94 12.72 24.14 6.92
N LEU A 95 12.51 23.36 7.99
CA LEU A 95 13.23 23.57 9.26
C LEU A 95 14.71 23.22 9.08
N GLY A 96 15.58 24.16 9.39
CA GLY A 96 17.02 23.97 9.52
C GLY A 96 17.47 23.86 10.98
N ASP A 97 18.77 24.06 11.18
CA ASP A 97 19.39 23.97 12.51
C ASP A 97 18.81 24.97 13.53
N GLN A 98 18.46 26.18 13.10
CA GLN A 98 17.93 27.19 14.03
C GLN A 98 16.50 26.87 14.46
N GLY A 99 15.68 26.29 13.58
CA GLY A 99 14.34 25.82 13.89
C GLY A 99 14.39 24.64 14.84
N ALA A 100 15.22 23.64 14.58
CA ALA A 100 15.44 22.50 15.49
C ALA A 100 15.92 22.97 16.88
N LYS A 101 16.84 23.94 16.92
CA LYS A 101 17.28 24.56 18.17
C LYS A 101 16.15 25.26 18.92
N ALA A 102 15.33 26.05 18.22
CA ALA A 102 14.19 26.74 18.83
C ALA A 102 13.18 25.74 19.43
N LEU A 103 12.86 24.66 18.70
CA LEU A 103 12.02 23.58 19.21
C LEU A 103 12.65 22.93 20.45
N SER A 104 13.96 22.65 20.44
CA SER A 104 14.66 22.12 21.62
C SER A 104 14.52 23.02 22.86
N GLU A 105 14.61 24.34 22.69
CA GLU A 105 14.40 25.33 23.75
C GLU A 105 12.95 25.33 24.26
N ALA A 106 11.96 25.17 23.39
CA ALA A 106 10.56 25.01 23.77
C ALA A 106 10.35 23.79 24.67
N LEU A 107 10.93 22.66 24.24
CA LEU A 107 10.80 21.37 24.91
C LEU A 107 11.38 21.37 26.33
N GLN A 108 12.26 22.32 26.70
CA GLN A 108 12.80 22.41 28.07
C GLN A 108 11.71 22.60 29.14
N LYS A 109 10.59 23.24 28.78
CA LYS A 109 9.45 23.47 29.69
C LYS A 109 8.29 22.51 29.45
N THR A 110 8.21 21.93 28.26
CA THR A 110 7.17 20.95 27.93
C THR A 110 7.52 19.58 28.51
N THR A 111 6.61 19.03 29.32
CA THR A 111 6.78 17.70 29.95
C THR A 111 5.80 16.65 29.43
N THR A 112 4.91 16.99 28.50
CA THR A 112 3.90 16.08 27.96
C THR A 112 4.28 15.47 26.62
N LEU A 113 5.18 16.11 25.86
CA LEU A 113 5.52 15.64 24.52
C LEU A 113 6.26 14.28 24.59
N THR A 114 5.70 13.31 23.86
CA THR A 114 6.20 11.94 23.70
C THR A 114 6.69 11.67 22.28
N ALA A 115 6.20 12.40 21.27
CA ALA A 115 6.58 12.27 19.87
C ALA A 115 6.85 13.62 19.20
N LEU A 116 7.93 13.67 18.42
CA LEU A 116 8.35 14.82 17.62
C LEU A 116 8.84 14.26 16.29
N ILE A 117 8.15 14.65 15.24
CA ILE A 117 8.33 14.14 13.90
C ILE A 117 8.84 15.32 13.07
N LEU A 118 10.10 15.23 12.63
CA LEU A 118 10.84 16.27 11.91
C LEU A 118 11.47 15.73 10.62
N SER A 119 11.00 14.59 10.11
CA SER A 119 11.52 13.98 8.90
C SER A 119 11.27 14.87 7.67
N ASN A 120 12.13 14.78 6.65
CA ASN A 120 12.04 15.59 5.42
C ASN A 120 12.13 17.09 5.71
N ASN A 121 13.22 17.50 6.37
CA ASN A 121 13.55 18.90 6.66
C ASN A 121 15.03 19.15 6.28
N GLN A 122 15.60 20.27 6.70
CA GLN A 122 16.98 20.69 6.41
C GLN A 122 17.84 20.69 7.69
N ILE A 123 17.52 19.85 8.67
CA ILE A 123 18.22 19.80 9.96
C ILE A 123 19.59 19.16 9.76
N GLY A 124 20.65 19.86 10.14
CA GLY A 124 22.02 19.38 10.13
C GLY A 124 22.52 18.99 11.52
N ASP A 125 23.84 18.92 11.65
CA ASP A 125 24.52 18.51 12.89
C ASP A 125 24.20 19.42 14.08
N GLN A 126 24.10 20.74 13.86
CA GLN A 126 23.87 21.69 14.95
C GLN A 126 22.44 21.60 15.50
N GLY A 127 21.46 21.38 14.62
CA GLY A 127 20.07 21.14 15.02
C GLY A 127 19.93 19.81 15.75
N ALA A 128 20.56 18.75 15.26
CA ALA A 128 20.60 17.45 15.95
C ALA A 128 21.27 17.55 17.33
N GLN A 129 22.36 18.30 17.44
CA GLN A 129 23.02 18.58 18.72
C GLN A 129 22.09 19.30 19.69
N ALA A 130 21.36 20.32 19.24
CA ALA A 130 20.41 21.03 20.09
C ALA A 130 19.30 20.09 20.60
N LEU A 131 18.74 19.23 19.74
CA LEU A 131 17.76 18.23 20.13
C LEU A 131 18.35 17.20 21.13
N ALA A 132 19.59 16.79 20.93
CA ALA A 132 20.31 15.86 21.81
C ALA A 132 20.51 16.42 23.22
N GLU A 133 20.86 17.69 23.37
CA GLU A 133 20.98 18.35 24.68
C GLU A 133 19.67 18.27 25.48
N ARG A 134 18.53 18.36 24.81
CA ARG A 134 17.22 18.21 25.44
C ARG A 134 16.90 16.76 25.79
N LEU A 135 17.20 15.83 24.89
CA LEU A 135 17.00 14.39 25.09
C LEU A 135 17.70 13.89 26.36
N GLN A 136 18.89 14.41 26.69
CA GLN A 136 19.63 14.03 27.90
C GLN A 136 18.84 14.20 29.20
N LYS A 137 17.95 15.20 29.25
CA LYS A 137 17.15 15.55 30.43
C LYS A 137 15.70 15.14 30.31
N ASN A 138 15.29 14.64 29.14
CA ASN A 138 13.89 14.34 28.87
C ASN A 138 13.57 12.90 29.31
N THR A 139 12.48 12.73 30.06
CA THR A 139 12.01 11.42 30.55
C THR A 139 10.66 10.99 29.96
N THR A 140 10.07 11.77 29.06
CA THR A 140 8.76 11.51 28.44
C THR A 140 8.83 11.21 26.95
N PHE A 141 9.92 11.61 26.30
CA PHE A 141 10.06 11.65 24.87
C PHE A 141 10.48 10.27 24.35
N THR A 142 9.52 9.56 23.72
CA THR A 142 9.63 8.16 23.32
C THR A 142 9.91 7.97 21.83
N TYR A 143 9.54 8.94 20.98
CA TYR A 143 9.68 8.87 19.52
C TYR A 143 10.35 10.13 18.97
N LEU A 144 11.48 9.97 18.28
CA LEU A 144 12.13 11.07 17.54
C LEU A 144 12.41 10.63 16.11
N TYR A 145 11.74 11.27 15.15
CA TYR A 145 11.92 10.97 13.73
C TYR A 145 12.64 12.14 13.05
N LEU A 146 13.78 11.81 12.42
CA LEU A 146 14.70 12.74 11.78
C LEU A 146 15.15 12.19 10.41
N ASP A 147 14.34 11.34 9.78
CA ASP A 147 14.64 10.79 8.46
C ASP A 147 14.73 11.92 7.41
N ASN A 148 15.50 11.73 6.34
CA ASN A 148 15.60 12.69 5.23
C ASN A 148 15.96 14.11 5.71
N ASN A 149 17.10 14.21 6.40
CA ASN A 149 17.68 15.46 6.87
C ASN A 149 19.17 15.51 6.45
N GLN A 150 19.93 16.46 7.00
CA GLN A 150 21.35 16.68 6.67
C GLN A 150 22.27 16.33 7.85
N ILE A 151 21.84 15.39 8.71
CA ILE A 151 22.59 14.99 9.92
C ILE A 151 23.80 14.16 9.52
N GLY A 152 24.98 14.62 9.89
CA GLY A 152 26.25 13.91 9.72
C GLY A 152 26.72 13.23 10.99
N ASP A 153 28.02 12.91 11.02
CA ASP A 153 28.64 12.22 12.15
C ASP A 153 28.58 13.01 13.46
N GLN A 154 28.68 14.35 13.41
CA GLN A 154 28.68 15.17 14.64
C GLN A 154 27.30 15.22 15.30
N GLY A 155 26.24 15.34 14.50
CA GLY A 155 24.87 15.28 14.99
C GLY A 155 24.52 13.89 15.55
N ALA A 156 24.91 12.83 14.84
CA ALA A 156 24.77 11.46 15.33
C ALA A 156 25.57 11.20 16.62
N GLN A 157 26.76 11.79 16.75
CA GLN A 157 27.55 11.72 17.98
C GLN A 157 26.83 12.39 19.15
N ALA A 158 26.27 13.59 18.96
CA ALA A 158 25.51 14.27 20.00
C ALA A 158 24.28 13.44 20.42
N LEU A 159 23.55 12.86 19.46
CA LEU A 159 22.43 11.96 19.74
C LEU A 159 22.88 10.71 20.51
N GLY A 160 23.99 10.08 20.14
CA GLY A 160 24.58 8.95 20.88
C GLY A 160 24.94 9.31 22.32
N GLU A 161 25.58 10.47 22.53
CA GLU A 161 25.86 10.99 23.88
C GLU A 161 24.59 11.20 24.70
N ALA A 162 23.52 11.65 24.06
CA ALA A 162 22.22 11.81 24.71
C ALA A 162 21.59 10.48 25.11
N LEU A 163 21.61 9.50 24.22
CA LEU A 163 21.05 8.17 24.43
C LEU A 163 21.71 7.41 25.59
N ARG A 164 22.99 7.68 25.90
CA ARG A 164 23.66 7.11 27.09
C ARG A 164 23.00 7.50 28.41
N LYS A 165 22.32 8.65 28.47
CA LYS A 165 21.68 9.19 29.67
C LYS A 165 20.16 9.11 29.61
N ASN A 166 19.60 9.16 28.40
CA ASN A 166 18.16 9.14 28.20
C ASN A 166 17.57 7.78 28.60
N THR A 167 16.44 7.83 29.32
CA THR A 167 15.75 6.64 29.84
C THR A 167 14.30 6.54 29.33
N ALA A 168 13.98 7.15 28.20
CA ALA A 168 12.61 7.24 27.69
C ALA A 168 12.49 6.89 26.20
N LEU A 169 13.48 7.25 25.38
CA LEU A 169 13.40 7.12 23.93
C LEU A 169 13.37 5.64 23.53
N LYS A 170 12.30 5.27 22.83
CA LYS A 170 12.06 3.92 22.31
C LYS A 170 12.37 3.81 20.83
N ILE A 171 12.14 4.87 20.07
CA ILE A 171 12.33 4.90 18.62
C ILE A 171 13.15 6.10 18.21
N LEU A 172 14.22 5.84 17.46
CA LEU A 172 15.01 6.85 16.78
C LEU A 172 15.08 6.50 15.29
N LYS A 173 14.60 7.41 14.44
CA LYS A 173 14.71 7.30 12.99
C LYS A 173 15.63 8.38 12.43
N LEU A 174 16.59 7.97 11.61
CA LEU A 174 17.70 8.75 11.04
C LEU A 174 18.03 8.27 9.62
N GLN A 175 17.09 7.62 8.93
CA GLN A 175 17.30 7.16 7.55
C GLN A 175 17.54 8.35 6.61
N ASN A 176 18.24 8.14 5.49
CA ASN A 176 18.50 9.18 4.49
C ASN A 176 19.15 10.43 5.10
N ASN A 177 20.28 10.24 5.77
CA ASN A 177 21.11 11.30 6.33
C ASN A 177 22.56 11.13 5.82
N GLN A 178 23.51 11.82 6.43
CA GLN A 178 24.93 11.81 6.05
C GLN A 178 25.80 11.15 7.13
N ILE A 179 25.24 10.19 7.87
CA ILE A 179 25.91 9.53 8.99
C ILE A 179 26.93 8.51 8.45
N GLY A 180 28.19 8.66 8.83
CA GLY A 180 29.27 7.73 8.51
C GLY A 180 29.64 6.81 9.67
N ASP A 181 30.85 6.27 9.60
CA ASP A 181 31.38 5.35 10.62
C ASP A 181 31.50 5.98 12.01
N GLN A 182 31.81 7.28 12.12
CA GLN A 182 32.01 7.93 13.43
C GLN A 182 30.68 8.15 14.15
N GLY A 183 29.63 8.58 13.44
CA GLY A 183 28.30 8.71 13.99
C GLY A 183 27.71 7.37 14.39
N ALA A 184 27.87 6.35 13.55
CA ALA A 184 27.50 4.97 13.88
C ALA A 184 28.27 4.43 15.09
N GLN A 185 29.55 4.77 15.24
CA GLN A 185 30.34 4.42 16.42
C GLN A 185 29.75 5.02 17.70
N ALA A 186 29.40 6.30 17.70
CA ALA A 186 28.82 6.95 18.87
C ALA A 186 27.46 6.33 19.26
N LEU A 187 26.62 5.97 18.27
CA LEU A 187 25.37 5.25 18.51
C LEU A 187 25.63 3.83 19.06
N GLY A 188 26.61 3.10 18.52
CA GLY A 188 27.01 1.78 19.03
C GLY A 188 27.49 1.83 20.48
N GLU A 189 28.31 2.82 20.84
CA GLU A 189 28.72 3.07 22.23
C GLU A 189 27.53 3.45 23.13
N ALA A 190 26.52 4.14 22.59
CA ALA A 190 25.31 4.47 23.32
C ALA A 190 24.48 3.23 23.66
N LEU A 191 24.34 2.30 22.71
CA LEU A 191 23.61 1.04 22.89
C LEU A 191 24.15 0.17 24.04
N GLN A 192 25.45 0.29 24.39
CA GLN A 192 26.03 -0.42 25.53
C GLN A 192 25.47 0.02 26.89
N LYS A 193 24.89 1.23 26.95
CA LYS A 193 24.38 1.85 28.19
C LYS A 193 22.88 2.08 28.16
N ASN A 194 22.33 2.34 26.97
CA ASN A 194 20.92 2.59 26.81
C ASN A 194 20.11 1.30 27.03
N THR A 195 19.03 1.41 27.82
CA THR A 195 18.16 0.29 28.19
C THR A 195 16.70 0.54 27.81
N THR A 196 16.44 1.39 26.81
CA THR A 196 15.08 1.85 26.48
C THR A 196 14.79 1.87 24.99
N LEU A 197 15.82 2.06 24.15
CA LEU A 197 15.70 2.05 22.71
C LEU A 197 15.37 0.65 22.23
N ILE A 198 14.29 0.55 21.46
CA ILE A 198 13.73 -0.68 20.90
C ILE A 198 13.99 -0.72 19.40
N HIS A 199 13.81 0.43 18.74
CA HIS A 199 13.91 0.56 17.29
C HIS A 199 14.94 1.63 16.91
N LEU A 200 15.96 1.23 16.14
CA LEU A 200 16.96 2.14 15.58
C LEU A 200 16.99 2.00 14.05
N LEU A 201 16.50 3.03 13.37
CA LEU A 201 16.38 3.04 11.92
C LEU A 201 17.27 4.11 11.32
N PHE A 202 18.22 3.73 10.48
CA PHE A 202 19.23 4.64 9.93
C PHE A 202 19.91 4.06 8.68
N GLY A 203 19.13 3.32 7.88
CA GLY A 203 19.48 2.98 6.50
C GLY A 203 19.63 4.21 5.60
N ASN A 204 20.18 4.04 4.40
CA ASN A 204 20.51 5.13 3.47
C ASN A 204 21.43 6.18 4.10
N ASN A 205 22.58 5.72 4.58
CA ASN A 205 23.63 6.54 5.18
C ASN A 205 25.00 6.12 4.59
N GLN A 206 26.10 6.56 5.18
CA GLN A 206 27.46 6.30 4.72
C GLN A 206 28.21 5.35 5.69
N ILE A 207 27.47 4.46 6.35
CA ILE A 207 28.03 3.56 7.37
C ILE A 207 28.82 2.45 6.69
N GLY A 208 30.11 2.38 7.02
CA GLY A 208 31.02 1.34 6.59
C GLY A 208 31.19 0.22 7.62
N HIS A 209 32.20 -0.60 7.37
CA HIS A 209 32.56 -1.71 8.25
C HIS A 209 32.99 -1.30 9.67
N GLN A 210 33.52 -0.10 9.90
CA GLN A 210 33.92 0.33 11.26
C GLN A 210 32.70 0.73 12.10
N GLY A 211 31.74 1.45 11.52
CA GLY A 211 30.47 1.77 12.15
C GLY A 211 29.68 0.50 12.46
N ALA A 212 29.58 -0.43 11.50
CA ALA A 212 28.98 -1.75 11.73
C ALA A 212 29.63 -2.53 12.87
N LYS A 213 30.97 -2.47 12.98
CA LYS A 213 31.70 -3.07 14.10
C LYS A 213 31.27 -2.47 15.44
N ALA A 214 31.26 -1.15 15.55
CA ALA A 214 30.92 -0.47 16.80
C ALA A 214 29.44 -0.72 17.20
N LEU A 215 28.53 -0.76 16.23
CA LEU A 215 27.15 -1.18 16.45
C LEU A 215 27.07 -2.61 16.97
N GLY A 216 27.82 -3.54 16.38
CA GLY A 216 27.91 -4.91 16.89
C GLY A 216 28.40 -4.98 18.34
N GLU A 217 29.44 -4.23 18.70
CA GLU A 217 29.94 -4.13 20.08
C GLU A 217 28.88 -3.56 21.04
N GLY A 218 28.07 -2.61 20.56
CA GLY A 218 26.88 -2.11 21.25
C GLY A 218 25.83 -3.18 21.50
N LEU A 219 25.43 -3.90 20.46
CA LEU A 219 24.43 -4.96 20.49
C LEU A 219 24.83 -6.12 21.41
N GLU A 220 26.13 -6.43 21.53
CA GLU A 220 26.60 -7.48 22.44
C GLU A 220 26.19 -7.20 23.90
N LYS A 221 26.06 -5.92 24.29
CA LYS A 221 25.68 -5.52 25.66
C LYS A 221 24.24 -5.04 25.79
N ASN A 222 23.63 -4.60 24.69
CA ASN A 222 22.29 -4.08 24.69
C ASN A 222 21.25 -5.20 24.95
N THR A 223 20.21 -4.86 25.71
CA THR A 223 19.17 -5.81 26.12
C THR A 223 17.75 -5.31 25.79
N THR A 224 17.60 -4.35 24.89
CA THR A 224 16.28 -3.77 24.56
C THR A 224 16.01 -3.59 23.09
N LEU A 225 17.05 -3.42 22.27
CA LEU A 225 16.91 -3.22 20.84
C LEU A 225 16.45 -4.54 20.20
N THR A 226 15.31 -4.47 19.52
CA THR A 226 14.70 -5.57 18.77
C THR A 226 14.88 -5.37 17.27
N ASP A 227 14.91 -4.12 16.82
CA ASP A 227 14.92 -3.77 15.40
C ASP A 227 16.09 -2.86 15.03
N LEU A 228 16.86 -3.30 14.04
CA LEU A 228 17.99 -2.56 13.51
C LEU A 228 17.94 -2.51 11.98
N TYR A 229 17.74 -1.30 11.45
CA TYR A 229 17.68 -1.08 10.00
C TYR A 229 18.95 -0.37 9.53
N LEU A 230 19.73 -1.08 8.71
CA LEU A 230 21.02 -0.65 8.19
C LEU A 230 21.07 -0.71 6.65
N ASP A 231 19.93 -0.84 5.98
CA ASP A 231 19.83 -0.93 4.52
C ASP A 231 20.53 0.23 3.80
N ASN A 232 21.00 0.02 2.58
CA ASN A 232 21.61 1.07 1.73
C ASN A 232 22.78 1.79 2.43
N ASN A 233 23.76 1.01 2.89
CA ASN A 233 25.01 1.49 3.49
C ASN A 233 26.21 0.78 2.81
N GLN A 234 27.41 0.89 3.39
CA GLN A 234 28.67 0.37 2.85
C GLN A 234 29.31 -0.66 3.80
N ILE A 235 28.48 -1.45 4.49
CA ILE A 235 28.91 -2.37 5.56
C ILE A 235 29.91 -3.42 5.06
N GLY A 236 29.62 -4.01 3.90
CA GLY A 236 30.43 -5.05 3.27
C GLY A 236 30.66 -6.30 4.12
N ASP A 237 31.50 -7.20 3.61
CA ASP A 237 31.80 -8.48 4.28
C ASP A 237 32.41 -8.32 5.67
N GLN A 238 33.27 -7.32 5.84
CA GLN A 238 33.99 -7.11 7.11
C GLN A 238 33.05 -6.55 8.20
N GLY A 239 32.09 -5.69 7.83
CA GLY A 239 31.05 -5.22 8.75
C GLY A 239 30.10 -6.35 9.11
N ALA A 240 29.58 -7.08 8.13
CA ALA A 240 28.71 -8.25 8.34
C ALA A 240 29.37 -9.32 9.21
N LYS A 241 30.67 -9.57 9.02
CA LYS A 241 31.45 -10.49 9.86
C LYS A 241 31.48 -10.06 11.33
N THR A 242 31.56 -8.76 11.57
CA THR A 242 31.66 -8.24 12.94
C THR A 242 30.30 -8.24 13.62
N LEU A 243 29.26 -7.76 12.95
CA LEU A 243 27.86 -7.88 13.38
C LEU A 243 27.49 -9.34 13.66
N GLY A 244 27.82 -10.25 12.75
CA GLY A 244 27.57 -11.68 12.93
C GLY A 244 28.19 -12.22 14.21
N LYS A 245 29.46 -11.93 14.50
CA LYS A 245 30.11 -12.43 15.73
C LYS A 245 29.42 -11.96 17.01
N THR A 246 28.96 -10.71 17.05
CA THR A 246 28.32 -10.13 18.23
C THR A 246 26.89 -10.62 18.42
N LEU A 247 26.17 -10.88 17.32
CA LEU A 247 24.82 -11.45 17.33
C LEU A 247 24.74 -12.88 17.88
N GLN A 248 25.87 -13.61 17.97
CA GLN A 248 25.90 -14.91 18.67
C GLN A 248 25.65 -14.78 20.19
N LYS A 249 25.84 -13.58 20.75
CA LYS A 249 25.64 -13.30 22.18
C LYS A 249 24.43 -12.41 22.45
N ASN A 250 24.03 -11.59 21.49
CA ASN A 250 22.83 -10.78 21.64
C ASN A 250 21.60 -11.69 21.72
N THR A 251 20.70 -11.36 22.64
CA THR A 251 19.49 -12.14 22.94
C THR A 251 18.21 -11.31 22.80
N THR A 252 18.25 -10.20 22.06
CA THR A 252 17.09 -9.29 21.96
C THR A 252 16.74 -8.88 20.56
N LEU A 253 17.73 -8.80 19.66
CA LEU A 253 17.51 -8.44 18.27
C LEU A 253 16.73 -9.57 17.57
N THR A 254 15.58 -9.20 17.03
CA THR A 254 14.67 -10.06 16.28
C THR A 254 14.72 -9.75 14.78
N ASP A 255 14.95 -8.47 14.44
CA ASP A 255 14.85 -7.96 13.08
C ASP A 255 16.12 -7.22 12.69
N LEU A 256 16.78 -7.72 11.64
CA LEU A 256 18.01 -7.15 11.10
C LEU A 256 17.90 -6.97 9.58
N TYR A 257 17.91 -5.71 9.15
CA TYR A 257 17.84 -5.34 7.76
C TYR A 257 19.19 -4.82 7.26
N LEU A 258 19.74 -5.49 6.25
CA LEU A 258 21.08 -5.25 5.68
C LEU A 258 21.00 -5.21 4.14
N ASP A 259 19.88 -4.79 3.57
CA ASP A 259 19.72 -4.74 2.12
C ASP A 259 20.69 -3.73 1.51
N ASN A 260 21.16 -3.99 0.28
CA ASN A 260 22.05 -3.09 -0.48
C ASN A 260 23.26 -2.60 0.34
N ASN A 261 24.04 -3.54 0.89
CA ASN A 261 25.19 -3.25 1.76
C ASN A 261 26.52 -3.81 1.24
N GLN A 262 26.56 -4.24 -0.03
CA GLN A 262 27.74 -4.84 -0.66
C GLN A 262 28.26 -6.08 0.11
N ILE A 263 27.36 -6.81 0.79
CA ILE A 263 27.70 -8.04 1.50
C ILE A 263 27.87 -9.16 0.46
N GLY A 264 29.06 -9.73 0.40
CA GLY A 264 29.40 -10.86 -0.46
C GLY A 264 29.24 -12.22 0.23
N ASP A 265 29.70 -13.26 -0.46
CA ASP A 265 29.76 -14.63 0.05
C ASP A 265 30.39 -14.73 1.45
N GLN A 266 31.46 -13.97 1.73
CA GLN A 266 32.22 -14.10 2.97
C GLN A 266 31.51 -13.47 4.18
N GLY A 267 30.78 -12.38 3.97
CA GLY A 267 29.90 -11.76 4.96
C GLY A 267 28.72 -12.65 5.25
N ALA A 268 28.01 -13.10 4.20
CA ALA A 268 26.89 -14.04 4.33
C ALA A 268 27.29 -15.35 5.00
N LYS A 269 28.48 -15.89 4.68
CA LYS A 269 29.03 -17.06 5.38
C LYS A 269 29.23 -16.85 6.87
N THR A 270 29.57 -15.64 7.28
CA THR A 270 29.69 -15.34 8.70
C THR A 270 28.31 -15.25 9.35
N LEU A 271 27.34 -14.60 8.68
CA LEU A 271 25.96 -14.53 9.14
C LEU A 271 25.33 -15.92 9.27
N GLY A 272 25.51 -16.82 8.29
CA GLY A 272 25.07 -18.22 8.37
C GLY A 272 25.65 -18.95 9.58
N LYS A 273 26.96 -18.83 9.85
CA LYS A 273 27.57 -19.39 11.08
C LYS A 273 26.99 -18.80 12.36
N THR A 274 26.57 -17.55 12.33
CA THR A 274 25.93 -16.88 13.46
C THR A 274 24.51 -17.38 13.67
N LEU A 275 23.71 -17.54 12.62
CA LEU A 275 22.34 -18.06 12.68
C LEU A 275 22.27 -19.49 13.25
N GLN A 276 23.32 -20.30 13.08
CA GLN A 276 23.42 -21.63 13.71
C GLN A 276 23.43 -21.57 15.25
N LYS A 277 23.72 -20.41 15.86
CA LYS A 277 23.82 -20.22 17.31
C LYS A 277 22.86 -19.20 17.86
N ASN A 278 22.54 -18.17 17.08
CA ASN A 278 21.60 -17.15 17.49
C ASN A 278 20.20 -17.78 17.59
N THR A 279 19.50 -17.49 18.68
CA THR A 279 18.19 -18.05 19.00
C THR A 279 17.16 -16.95 19.20
N THR A 280 17.33 -15.79 18.56
CA THR A 280 16.44 -14.64 18.75
C THR A 280 16.03 -13.97 17.46
N LEU A 281 16.91 -13.97 16.45
CA LEU A 281 16.63 -13.39 15.15
C LEU A 281 15.51 -14.20 14.48
N THR A 282 14.43 -13.52 14.15
CA THR A 282 13.27 -14.04 13.42
C THR A 282 13.26 -13.57 11.99
N ASN A 283 13.89 -12.43 11.70
CA ASN A 283 13.93 -11.84 10.37
C ASN A 283 15.35 -11.37 10.02
N LEU A 284 15.83 -11.83 8.86
CA LEU A 284 17.08 -11.37 8.26
C LEU A 284 16.84 -10.96 6.81
N SER A 285 17.09 -9.69 6.53
CA SER A 285 17.03 -9.16 5.17
C SER A 285 18.42 -8.89 4.61
N LEU A 286 18.71 -9.47 3.44
CA LEU A 286 19.96 -9.35 2.70
C LEU A 286 19.71 -9.03 1.22
N ASN A 287 18.59 -8.43 0.85
CA ASN A 287 18.26 -8.14 -0.56
C ASN A 287 19.33 -7.24 -1.21
N ASN A 288 19.46 -7.33 -2.52
CA ASN A 288 20.35 -6.47 -3.32
C ASN A 288 21.81 -6.51 -2.83
N ASN A 289 22.28 -7.67 -2.39
CA ASN A 289 23.68 -7.90 -2.00
C ASN A 289 24.35 -8.85 -3.01
N GLN A 290 25.54 -9.34 -2.67
CA GLN A 290 26.34 -10.24 -3.50
C GLN A 290 26.54 -11.59 -2.79
N THR A 291 25.51 -12.06 -2.09
CA THR A 291 25.55 -13.30 -1.30
C THR A 291 26.00 -14.49 -2.12
N ARG A 292 25.55 -14.59 -3.40
CA ARG A 292 25.91 -15.64 -4.36
C ARG A 292 25.78 -17.06 -3.79
N ASP A 293 26.29 -18.05 -4.51
CA ASP A 293 26.14 -19.46 -4.15
C ASP A 293 26.84 -19.84 -2.84
N GLN A 294 28.04 -19.32 -2.55
CA GLN A 294 28.78 -19.74 -1.35
C GLN A 294 28.22 -19.10 -0.08
N GLY A 295 27.72 -17.86 -0.18
CA GLY A 295 26.96 -17.24 0.90
C GLY A 295 25.63 -17.94 1.14
N ALA A 296 24.87 -18.23 0.08
CA ALA A 296 23.60 -18.96 0.18
C ALA A 296 23.81 -20.38 0.72
N GLN A 297 24.92 -21.04 0.37
CA GLN A 297 25.30 -22.33 0.95
C GLN A 297 25.40 -22.27 2.47
N ALA A 298 26.10 -21.26 2.99
CA ALA A 298 26.26 -21.11 4.43
C ALA A 298 24.94 -20.75 5.15
N LEU A 299 24.02 -20.05 4.47
CA LEU A 299 22.68 -19.78 4.99
C LEU A 299 21.82 -21.05 4.97
N GLY A 300 21.88 -21.87 3.93
CA GLY A 300 21.22 -23.18 3.86
C GLY A 300 21.69 -24.12 4.98
N GLU A 301 23.01 -24.22 5.19
CA GLU A 301 23.59 -24.95 6.34
C GLU A 301 23.12 -24.39 7.70
N ALA A 302 22.82 -23.09 7.76
CA ALA A 302 22.31 -22.46 8.97
C ALA A 302 20.84 -22.81 9.24
N LEU A 303 20.01 -22.84 8.20
CA LEU A 303 18.59 -23.20 8.30
C LEU A 303 18.39 -24.59 8.88
N GLN A 304 19.30 -25.54 8.62
CA GLN A 304 19.23 -26.90 9.19
C GLN A 304 19.32 -26.93 10.72
N LYS A 305 19.85 -25.88 11.36
CA LYS A 305 20.09 -25.82 12.81
C LYS A 305 19.34 -24.69 13.50
N ASN A 306 19.04 -23.62 12.77
CA ASN A 306 18.36 -22.47 13.32
C ASN A 306 16.90 -22.83 13.61
N ILE A 307 16.40 -22.36 14.76
CA ILE A 307 15.07 -22.67 15.29
C ILE A 307 14.23 -21.42 15.55
N THR A 308 14.61 -20.27 14.99
CA THR A 308 13.89 -19.00 15.23
C THR A 308 13.58 -18.21 13.98
N LEU A 309 14.42 -18.29 12.95
CA LEU A 309 14.27 -17.53 11.72
C LEU A 309 12.98 -17.93 11.00
N ARG A 310 12.13 -16.94 10.78
CA ARG A 310 10.82 -17.02 10.11
C ARG A 310 10.91 -16.45 8.70
N ASP A 311 11.68 -15.37 8.55
CA ASP A 311 11.76 -14.60 7.31
C ASP A 311 13.22 -14.47 6.87
N LEU A 312 13.48 -14.90 5.64
CA LEU A 312 14.79 -14.79 5.01
C LEU A 312 14.65 -14.15 3.63
N HIS A 313 15.18 -12.92 3.49
CA HIS A 313 15.12 -12.19 2.24
C HIS A 313 16.48 -12.21 1.52
N LEU A 314 16.49 -12.80 0.32
CA LEU A 314 17.69 -13.00 -0.51
C LEU A 314 17.49 -12.57 -1.96
N ASN A 315 16.64 -11.55 -2.17
CA ASN A 315 16.31 -11.07 -3.51
C ASN A 315 17.51 -10.41 -4.16
N ASN A 316 17.66 -10.57 -5.48
CA ASN A 316 18.71 -9.90 -6.23
C ASN A 316 20.11 -10.10 -5.62
N ASN A 317 20.50 -11.37 -5.40
CA ASN A 317 21.76 -11.75 -4.75
C ASN A 317 22.69 -12.59 -5.65
N GLN A 318 22.35 -12.75 -6.92
CA GLN A 318 23.09 -13.59 -7.88
C GLN A 318 23.24 -15.04 -7.39
N ILE A 319 22.21 -15.57 -6.71
CA ILE A 319 22.16 -16.96 -6.26
C ILE A 319 21.83 -17.83 -7.47
N GLY A 320 22.68 -18.82 -7.76
CA GLY A 320 22.46 -19.82 -8.79
C GLY A 320 21.99 -21.16 -8.20
N ASP A 321 22.12 -22.20 -9.01
CA ASP A 321 21.66 -23.55 -8.65
C ASP A 321 22.35 -24.13 -7.40
N GLN A 322 23.63 -23.84 -7.18
CA GLN A 322 24.35 -24.41 -6.03
C GLN A 322 23.90 -23.77 -4.71
N GLY A 323 23.68 -22.45 -4.70
CA GLY A 323 23.13 -21.76 -3.55
C GLY A 323 21.70 -22.17 -3.25
N ALA A 324 20.85 -22.24 -4.29
CA ALA A 324 19.47 -22.74 -4.16
C ALA A 324 19.42 -24.19 -3.67
N LYS A 325 20.36 -25.03 -4.11
CA LYS A 325 20.48 -26.40 -3.62
C LYS A 325 20.66 -26.48 -2.12
N ALA A 326 21.63 -25.72 -1.59
CA ALA A 326 21.88 -25.70 -0.16
C ALA A 326 20.71 -25.11 0.64
N LEU A 327 20.00 -24.12 0.08
CA LEU A 327 18.75 -23.62 0.67
C LEU A 327 17.67 -24.70 0.70
N GLY A 328 17.50 -25.49 -0.36
CA GLY A 328 16.60 -26.64 -0.40
C GLY A 328 16.92 -27.70 0.67
N GLU A 329 18.19 -28.09 0.79
CA GLU A 329 18.68 -28.97 1.87
C GLU A 329 18.43 -28.36 3.27
N GLY A 330 18.51 -27.03 3.37
CA GLY A 330 18.14 -26.27 4.57
C GLY A 330 16.66 -26.37 4.90
N LEU A 331 15.79 -26.16 3.92
CA LEU A 331 14.33 -26.23 4.06
C LEU A 331 13.86 -27.62 4.49
N GLU A 332 14.47 -28.68 3.96
CA GLU A 332 14.12 -30.07 4.30
C GLU A 332 14.21 -30.34 5.82
N LYS A 333 15.13 -29.66 6.52
CA LYS A 333 15.36 -29.85 7.97
C LYS A 333 14.78 -28.73 8.83
N ASN A 334 14.58 -27.56 8.25
CA ASN A 334 14.13 -26.40 9.01
C ASN A 334 12.65 -26.51 9.38
N THR A 335 12.33 -26.17 10.63
CA THR A 335 10.97 -26.26 11.19
C THR A 335 10.44 -24.90 11.65
N THR A 336 10.98 -23.81 11.11
CA THR A 336 10.59 -22.46 11.55
C THR A 336 10.37 -21.44 10.44
N LEU A 337 11.11 -21.52 9.34
CA LEU A 337 11.03 -20.59 8.23
C LEU A 337 9.66 -20.67 7.57
N THR A 338 9.01 -19.51 7.44
CA THR A 338 7.67 -19.33 6.91
C THR A 338 7.68 -18.58 5.57
N TYR A 339 8.68 -17.71 5.36
CA TYR A 339 8.86 -16.92 4.15
C TYR A 339 10.30 -17.02 3.64
N LEU A 340 10.45 -17.40 2.37
CA LEU A 340 11.72 -17.41 1.68
C LEU A 340 11.62 -16.59 0.39
N TYR A 341 12.37 -15.49 0.34
CA TYR A 341 12.40 -14.61 -0.82
C TYR A 341 13.65 -14.83 -1.66
N LEU A 342 13.47 -15.29 -2.90
CA LEU A 342 14.54 -15.61 -3.84
C LEU A 342 14.33 -14.99 -5.22
N GLN A 343 13.45 -14.00 -5.35
CA GLN A 343 13.21 -13.37 -6.64
C GLN A 343 14.44 -12.63 -7.20
N ASN A 344 14.49 -12.48 -8.52
CA ASN A 344 15.56 -11.80 -9.26
C ASN A 344 16.95 -12.44 -9.02
N ASN A 345 17.03 -13.77 -9.02
CA ASN A 345 18.29 -14.51 -8.90
C ASN A 345 18.60 -15.26 -10.21
N GLN A 346 19.55 -16.19 -10.17
CA GLN A 346 20.02 -16.99 -11.31
C GLN A 346 19.66 -18.48 -11.12
N ILE A 347 18.57 -18.76 -10.41
CA ILE A 347 18.15 -20.12 -10.09
C ILE A 347 17.59 -20.78 -11.34
N GLY A 348 18.20 -21.88 -11.77
CA GLY A 348 17.76 -22.71 -12.88
C GLY A 348 17.06 -23.98 -12.41
N ASP A 349 16.99 -24.95 -13.31
CA ASP A 349 16.29 -26.22 -13.08
C ASP A 349 16.88 -27.03 -11.91
N GLN A 350 18.20 -27.04 -11.72
CA GLN A 350 18.81 -27.84 -10.65
C GLN A 350 18.60 -27.22 -9.28
N GLY A 351 18.63 -25.89 -9.17
CA GLY A 351 18.32 -25.18 -7.95
C GLY A 351 16.85 -25.33 -7.57
N ALA A 352 15.94 -25.12 -8.53
CA ALA A 352 14.50 -25.34 -8.32
C ALA A 352 14.19 -26.79 -7.95
N LYS A 353 14.90 -27.77 -8.53
CA LYS A 353 14.78 -29.17 -8.14
C LYS A 353 15.07 -29.40 -6.66
N ALA A 354 16.19 -28.89 -6.17
CA ALA A 354 16.54 -29.04 -4.77
C ALA A 354 15.59 -28.29 -3.83
N LEU A 355 15.04 -27.14 -4.25
CA LEU A 355 13.97 -26.47 -3.52
C LEU A 355 12.70 -27.33 -3.46
N GLY A 356 12.32 -27.99 -4.56
CA GLY A 356 11.22 -28.96 -4.60
C GLY A 356 11.41 -30.15 -3.66
N GLU A 357 12.60 -30.76 -3.66
CA GLU A 357 12.98 -31.84 -2.72
C GLU A 357 12.94 -31.36 -1.26
N GLY A 358 13.36 -30.12 -1.00
CA GLY A 358 13.26 -29.50 0.33
C GLY A 358 11.81 -29.25 0.77
N LEU A 359 10.96 -28.79 -0.16
CA LEU A 359 9.54 -28.54 0.08
C LEU A 359 8.77 -29.81 0.44
N GLU A 360 9.10 -30.95 -0.19
CA GLU A 360 8.44 -32.25 0.05
C GLU A 360 8.37 -32.59 1.54
N ASN A 361 9.43 -32.28 2.30
CA ASN A 361 9.54 -32.61 3.73
C ASN A 361 9.37 -31.41 4.66
N ASN A 362 9.33 -30.20 4.12
CA ASN A 362 9.18 -29.00 4.92
C ASN A 362 7.74 -28.86 5.45
N THR A 363 7.62 -28.44 6.72
CA THR A 363 6.33 -28.37 7.43
C THR A 363 6.03 -26.98 7.99
N THR A 364 6.69 -25.93 7.50
CA THR A 364 6.47 -24.56 7.99
C THR A 364 6.46 -23.49 6.91
N LEU A 365 7.09 -23.71 5.77
CA LEU A 365 7.18 -22.71 4.71
C LEU A 365 5.79 -22.52 4.10
N THR A 366 5.34 -21.26 4.13
CA THR A 366 4.01 -20.85 3.66
C THR A 366 4.08 -20.03 2.38
N TYR A 367 5.21 -19.33 2.16
CA TYR A 367 5.46 -18.49 0.99
C TYR A 367 6.85 -18.77 0.41
N LEU A 368 6.88 -19.01 -0.89
CA LEU A 368 8.12 -19.16 -1.66
C LEU A 368 8.07 -18.25 -2.89
N TYR A 369 8.99 -17.30 -2.94
CA TYR A 369 9.12 -16.31 -4.01
C TYR A 369 10.28 -16.67 -4.93
N LEU A 370 10.00 -17.01 -6.19
CA LEU A 370 10.97 -17.46 -7.20
C LEU A 370 10.84 -16.69 -8.53
N GLU A 371 10.16 -15.54 -8.53
CA GLU A 371 9.94 -14.72 -9.70
C GLU A 371 11.26 -14.22 -10.30
N ASN A 372 11.29 -14.04 -11.62
CA ASN A 372 12.46 -13.51 -12.34
C ASN A 372 13.72 -14.36 -12.09
N ASN A 373 13.61 -15.67 -12.29
CA ASN A 373 14.73 -16.62 -12.26
C ASN A 373 14.87 -17.30 -13.64
N GLN A 374 15.60 -18.41 -13.72
CA GLN A 374 15.87 -19.16 -14.94
C GLN A 374 15.24 -20.57 -14.87
N ILE A 375 14.15 -20.72 -14.13
CA ILE A 375 13.50 -22.01 -13.88
C ILE A 375 12.80 -22.47 -15.16
N GLY A 376 13.21 -23.62 -15.66
CA GLY A 376 12.61 -24.28 -16.81
C GLY A 376 11.62 -25.36 -16.40
N HIS A 377 11.25 -26.17 -17.39
CA HIS A 377 10.31 -27.27 -17.21
C HIS A 377 10.78 -28.36 -16.24
N GLN A 378 12.09 -28.64 -16.12
CA GLN A 378 12.58 -29.67 -15.19
C GLN A 378 12.54 -29.18 -13.74
N GLY A 379 12.85 -27.91 -13.50
CA GLY A 379 12.74 -27.29 -12.19
C GLY A 379 11.28 -27.20 -11.74
N ALA A 380 10.39 -26.75 -12.63
CA ALA A 380 8.95 -26.75 -12.36
C ALA A 380 8.40 -28.15 -12.10
N LYS A 381 8.92 -29.17 -12.79
CA LYS A 381 8.54 -30.56 -12.52
C LYS A 381 8.85 -30.97 -11.08
N ALA A 382 10.07 -30.71 -10.63
CA ALA A 382 10.47 -31.05 -9.26
C ALA A 382 9.73 -30.21 -8.20
N LEU A 383 9.39 -28.95 -8.50
CA LEU A 383 8.50 -28.16 -7.65
C LEU A 383 7.09 -28.79 -7.57
N GLY A 384 6.56 -29.27 -8.70
CA GLY A 384 5.29 -30.02 -8.74
C GLY A 384 5.32 -31.30 -7.89
N GLU A 385 6.38 -32.10 -8.01
CA GLU A 385 6.61 -33.29 -7.18
C GLU A 385 6.72 -32.92 -5.68
N GLY A 386 7.40 -31.81 -5.35
CA GLY A 386 7.47 -31.31 -3.97
C GLY A 386 6.11 -30.85 -3.42
N LEU A 387 5.30 -30.20 -4.25
CA LEU A 387 3.94 -29.75 -3.89
C LEU A 387 3.00 -30.90 -3.59
N GLU A 388 3.10 -32.02 -4.30
CA GLU A 388 2.24 -33.20 -4.10
C GLU A 388 2.20 -33.66 -2.64
N ASN A 389 3.34 -33.62 -1.95
CA ASN A 389 3.48 -34.06 -0.56
C ASN A 389 3.54 -32.91 0.46
N ASN A 390 3.80 -31.68 0.01
CA ASN A 390 3.88 -30.54 0.92
C ASN A 390 2.51 -30.19 1.53
N THR A 391 2.50 -29.88 2.83
CA THR A 391 1.27 -29.64 3.61
C THR A 391 1.21 -28.25 4.25
N THR A 392 2.04 -27.30 3.80
CA THR A 392 2.08 -25.94 4.40
C THR A 392 2.19 -24.79 3.42
N LEU A 393 2.74 -25.02 2.22
CA LEU A 393 2.92 -23.97 1.24
C LEU A 393 1.55 -23.52 0.73
N THR A 394 1.32 -22.21 0.84
CA THR A 394 0.05 -21.56 0.50
C THR A 394 0.19 -20.64 -0.71
N TYR A 395 1.38 -20.08 -0.93
CA TYR A 395 1.71 -19.20 -2.05
C TYR A 395 3.01 -19.63 -2.70
N LEU A 396 2.95 -19.80 -4.01
CA LEU A 396 4.12 -20.08 -4.85
C LEU A 396 4.15 -19.07 -6.00
N TYR A 397 5.20 -18.27 -6.02
CA TYR A 397 5.42 -17.26 -7.06
C TYR A 397 6.52 -17.72 -8.02
N LEU A 398 6.17 -17.80 -9.31
CA LEU A 398 7.03 -18.33 -10.38
C LEU A 398 7.01 -17.45 -11.64
N GLU A 399 6.51 -16.22 -11.54
CA GLU A 399 6.39 -15.27 -12.64
C GLU A 399 7.74 -15.01 -13.31
N ASN A 400 7.72 -14.76 -14.62
CA ASN A 400 8.92 -14.43 -15.39
C ASN A 400 10.02 -15.51 -15.31
N ASN A 401 9.65 -16.77 -15.54
CA ASN A 401 10.55 -17.91 -15.69
C ASN A 401 10.38 -18.55 -17.09
N GLN A 402 10.91 -19.76 -17.30
CA GLN A 402 10.91 -20.48 -18.59
C GLN A 402 10.20 -21.84 -18.48
N ILE A 403 9.13 -21.90 -17.68
CA ILE A 403 8.47 -23.16 -17.26
C ILE A 403 7.91 -23.94 -18.47
N GLY A 404 7.26 -23.25 -19.40
CA GLY A 404 6.66 -23.85 -20.58
C GLY A 404 5.54 -24.86 -20.29
N HIS A 405 4.95 -25.43 -21.35
CA HIS A 405 3.84 -26.38 -21.23
C HIS A 405 4.18 -27.66 -20.42
N GLN A 406 5.42 -28.16 -20.51
CA GLN A 406 5.84 -29.37 -19.79
C GLN A 406 5.98 -29.12 -18.29
N GLY A 407 6.51 -27.97 -17.89
CA GLY A 407 6.59 -27.59 -16.48
C GLY A 407 5.19 -27.33 -15.89
N ALA A 408 4.33 -26.63 -16.64
CA ALA A 408 2.94 -26.42 -16.24
C ALA A 408 2.16 -27.73 -16.08
N LYS A 409 2.43 -28.72 -16.94
CA LYS A 409 1.87 -30.06 -16.78
C LYS A 409 2.24 -30.69 -15.45
N ALA A 410 3.52 -30.67 -15.09
CA ALA A 410 3.97 -31.26 -13.85
C ALA A 410 3.48 -30.49 -12.60
N LEU A 411 3.35 -29.17 -12.69
CA LEU A 411 2.67 -28.39 -11.64
C LEU A 411 1.20 -28.79 -11.51
N GLY A 412 0.49 -29.01 -12.64
CA GLY A 412 -0.87 -29.54 -12.64
C GLY A 412 -0.99 -30.91 -11.98
N GLU A 413 -0.05 -31.82 -12.25
CA GLU A 413 0.03 -33.14 -11.59
C GLU A 413 0.29 -32.99 -10.07
N GLY A 414 1.14 -32.06 -9.64
CA GLY A 414 1.34 -31.78 -8.21
C GLY A 414 0.11 -31.19 -7.53
N LEU A 415 -0.62 -30.32 -8.21
CA LEU A 415 -1.87 -29.70 -7.72
C LEU A 415 -2.99 -30.72 -7.48
N GLU A 416 -3.02 -31.84 -8.21
CA GLU A 416 -4.05 -32.88 -8.06
C GLU A 416 -4.13 -33.40 -6.62
N ASN A 417 -2.98 -33.56 -5.96
CA ASN A 417 -2.86 -34.13 -4.61
C ASN A 417 -2.54 -33.08 -3.54
N ASN A 418 -2.05 -31.90 -3.93
CA ASN A 418 -1.77 -30.84 -2.97
C ASN A 418 -3.06 -30.32 -2.30
N THR A 419 -3.01 -30.13 -0.99
CA THR A 419 -4.16 -29.73 -0.15
C THR A 419 -3.97 -28.41 0.59
N THR A 420 -2.96 -27.62 0.22
CA THR A 420 -2.65 -26.36 0.94
C THR A 420 -2.40 -25.15 0.06
N LEU A 421 -1.92 -25.35 -1.16
CA LEU A 421 -1.63 -24.26 -2.07
C LEU A 421 -2.94 -23.55 -2.42
N THR A 422 -2.93 -22.23 -2.19
CA THR A 422 -4.09 -21.35 -2.41
C THR A 422 -3.86 -20.41 -3.58
N TYR A 423 -2.62 -20.00 -3.84
CA TYR A 423 -2.27 -19.10 -4.92
C TYR A 423 -1.02 -19.60 -5.65
N LEU A 424 -1.15 -19.69 -6.97
CA LEU A 424 -0.08 -20.07 -7.88
C LEU A 424 0.05 -19.00 -8.96
N TYR A 425 1.22 -18.36 -8.99
CA TYR A 425 1.53 -17.31 -9.93
C TYR A 425 2.50 -17.83 -10.99
N LEU A 426 2.13 -17.67 -12.26
CA LEU A 426 2.77 -18.29 -13.41
C LEU A 426 2.84 -17.33 -14.61
N GLU A 427 2.70 -16.03 -14.39
CA GLU A 427 2.73 -15.01 -15.42
C GLU A 427 4.04 -15.07 -16.22
N ASN A 428 3.99 -14.78 -17.52
CA ASN A 428 5.17 -14.71 -18.39
C ASN A 428 6.04 -16.00 -18.39
N ASN A 429 5.44 -17.18 -18.57
CA ASN A 429 6.14 -18.48 -18.52
C ASN A 429 6.03 -19.33 -19.80
N GLN A 430 5.48 -18.77 -20.89
CA GLN A 430 5.33 -19.46 -22.18
C GLN A 430 4.55 -20.80 -22.07
N ILE A 431 3.55 -20.84 -21.19
CA ILE A 431 2.80 -22.08 -20.85
C ILE A 431 2.03 -22.64 -22.05
N GLY A 432 1.39 -21.78 -22.85
CA GLY A 432 0.61 -22.16 -24.01
C GLY A 432 -0.63 -23.01 -23.70
N HIS A 433 -1.43 -23.31 -24.73
CA HIS A 433 -2.67 -24.07 -24.59
C HIS A 433 -2.49 -25.47 -23.98
N GLN A 434 -1.39 -26.16 -24.27
CA GLN A 434 -1.11 -27.50 -23.73
C GLN A 434 -0.85 -27.47 -22.22
N GLY A 435 -0.09 -26.48 -21.76
CA GLY A 435 0.16 -26.30 -20.32
C GLY A 435 -1.10 -25.86 -19.59
N ALA A 436 -1.90 -24.96 -20.19
CA ALA A 436 -3.20 -24.55 -19.67
C ALA A 436 -4.15 -25.75 -19.47
N LYS A 437 -4.18 -26.65 -20.46
CA LYS A 437 -4.97 -27.87 -20.38
C LYS A 437 -4.54 -28.74 -19.20
N ALA A 438 -3.24 -28.95 -19.02
CA ALA A 438 -2.73 -29.79 -17.95
C ALA A 438 -2.94 -29.17 -16.56
N LEU A 439 -2.80 -27.85 -16.42
CA LEU A 439 -3.20 -27.15 -15.20
C LEU A 439 -4.70 -27.31 -14.93
N GLY A 440 -5.53 -27.24 -15.97
CA GLY A 440 -6.95 -27.53 -15.89
C GLY A 440 -7.24 -28.95 -15.38
N GLU A 441 -6.55 -29.97 -15.89
CA GLU A 441 -6.68 -31.36 -15.43
C GLU A 441 -6.35 -31.50 -13.93
N GLY A 442 -5.32 -30.81 -13.43
CA GLY A 442 -5.02 -30.74 -11.99
C GLY A 442 -6.10 -30.02 -11.18
N LEU A 443 -6.60 -28.89 -11.69
CA LEU A 443 -7.68 -28.11 -11.05
C LEU A 443 -8.99 -28.89 -10.88
N GLU A 444 -9.29 -29.85 -11.77
CA GLU A 444 -10.50 -30.68 -11.63
C GLU A 444 -10.56 -31.44 -10.31
N LYS A 445 -9.40 -31.78 -9.74
CA LYS A 445 -9.25 -32.57 -8.51
C LYS A 445 -8.81 -31.73 -7.32
N ASN A 446 -8.05 -30.66 -7.57
CA ASN A 446 -7.57 -29.77 -6.51
C ASN A 446 -8.75 -29.15 -5.74
N THR A 447 -8.62 -29.08 -4.42
CA THR A 447 -9.69 -28.61 -3.53
C THR A 447 -9.34 -27.33 -2.75
N THR A 448 -8.20 -26.70 -3.03
CA THR A 448 -7.67 -25.60 -2.21
C THR A 448 -7.28 -24.35 -2.97
N LEU A 449 -6.87 -24.48 -4.24
CA LEU A 449 -6.43 -23.36 -5.05
C LEU A 449 -7.59 -22.38 -5.25
N ARG A 450 -7.32 -21.12 -4.94
CA ARG A 450 -8.25 -19.99 -5.01
C ARG A 450 -7.86 -19.04 -6.13
N GLY A 451 -6.57 -18.77 -6.31
CA GLY A 451 -6.07 -17.91 -7.37
C GLY A 451 -5.10 -18.65 -8.29
N LEU A 452 -5.32 -18.53 -9.59
CA LEU A 452 -4.40 -19.01 -10.62
C LEU A 452 -4.11 -17.87 -11.59
N TYR A 453 -2.84 -17.47 -11.65
CA TYR A 453 -2.40 -16.35 -12.45
C TYR A 453 -1.61 -16.83 -13.66
N LEU A 454 -2.14 -16.59 -14.86
CA LEU A 454 -1.61 -17.10 -16.12
C LEU A 454 -1.42 -15.99 -17.15
N ASP A 455 -1.31 -14.74 -16.74
CA ASP A 455 -1.16 -13.63 -17.67
C ASP A 455 0.08 -13.79 -18.55
N ASN A 456 0.01 -13.32 -19.80
CA ASN A 456 1.14 -13.31 -20.72
C ASN A 456 1.72 -14.71 -21.03
N ASN A 457 0.88 -15.73 -21.24
CA ASN A 457 1.31 -17.11 -21.46
C ASN A 457 0.92 -17.73 -22.81
N GLN A 458 0.36 -16.95 -23.74
CA GLN A 458 -0.02 -17.44 -25.08
C GLN A 458 -1.00 -18.62 -25.02
N ILE A 459 -1.93 -18.59 -24.06
CA ILE A 459 -2.85 -19.68 -23.75
C ILE A 459 -3.82 -19.96 -24.91
N GLY A 460 -4.30 -18.92 -25.58
CA GLY A 460 -5.19 -18.99 -26.73
C GLY A 460 -6.55 -19.63 -26.46
N ASP A 461 -7.37 -19.76 -27.51
CA ASP A 461 -8.74 -20.30 -27.42
C ASP A 461 -8.81 -21.74 -26.88
N GLN A 462 -7.87 -22.59 -27.30
CA GLN A 462 -7.83 -23.99 -26.87
C GLN A 462 -7.49 -24.14 -25.39
N GLY A 463 -6.58 -23.30 -24.88
CA GLY A 463 -6.22 -23.31 -23.47
C GLY A 463 -7.36 -22.74 -22.61
N ALA A 464 -7.99 -21.65 -23.05
CA ALA A 464 -9.17 -21.10 -22.40
C ALA A 464 -10.34 -22.10 -22.38
N GLN A 465 -10.53 -22.87 -23.45
CA GLN A 465 -11.50 -23.96 -23.49
C GLN A 465 -11.20 -25.00 -22.41
N ALA A 466 -9.96 -25.48 -22.32
CA ALA A 466 -9.60 -26.52 -21.36
C ALA A 466 -9.74 -26.05 -19.90
N LEU A 467 -9.31 -24.83 -19.59
CA LEU A 467 -9.53 -24.23 -18.26
C LEU A 467 -11.02 -24.08 -17.97
N GLY A 468 -11.81 -23.64 -18.96
CA GLY A 468 -13.26 -23.55 -18.85
C GLY A 468 -13.92 -24.90 -18.55
N GLU A 469 -13.50 -25.99 -19.22
CA GLU A 469 -14.01 -27.33 -18.96
C GLU A 469 -13.67 -27.80 -17.53
N ALA A 470 -12.46 -27.55 -17.06
CA ALA A 470 -12.02 -27.88 -15.70
C ALA A 470 -12.83 -27.13 -14.63
N LEU A 471 -13.09 -25.83 -14.84
CA LEU A 471 -13.89 -24.99 -13.93
C LEU A 471 -15.35 -25.42 -13.79
N GLN A 472 -15.89 -26.23 -14.70
CA GLN A 472 -17.23 -26.80 -14.50
C GLN A 472 -17.24 -27.86 -13.39
N LYS A 473 -16.08 -28.42 -13.04
CA LYS A 473 -15.92 -29.42 -11.97
C LYS A 473 -15.25 -28.83 -10.73
N ASN A 474 -14.30 -27.92 -10.91
CA ASN A 474 -13.64 -27.25 -9.80
C ASN A 474 -14.64 -26.32 -9.06
N SER A 475 -14.58 -26.36 -7.73
CA SER A 475 -15.48 -25.59 -6.86
C SER A 475 -14.72 -24.71 -5.86
N THR A 476 -13.46 -24.38 -6.13
CA THR A 476 -12.59 -23.67 -5.17
C THR A 476 -11.94 -22.44 -5.77
N LEU A 477 -11.64 -22.46 -7.06
CA LEU A 477 -11.03 -21.33 -7.76
C LEU A 477 -12.00 -20.14 -7.77
N ARG A 478 -11.46 -19.00 -7.35
CA ARG A 478 -12.15 -17.71 -7.21
C ARG A 478 -11.62 -16.70 -8.20
N ASP A 479 -10.30 -16.68 -8.39
CA ASP A 479 -9.59 -15.71 -9.19
C ASP A 479 -8.83 -16.42 -10.31
N LEU A 480 -9.16 -16.09 -11.55
CA LEU A 480 -8.47 -16.59 -12.74
C LEU A 480 -7.99 -15.42 -13.57
N HIS A 481 -6.67 -15.28 -13.68
CA HIS A 481 -6.04 -14.25 -14.49
C HIS A 481 -5.54 -14.81 -15.82
N LEU A 482 -6.06 -14.25 -16.91
CA LEU A 482 -5.79 -14.65 -18.29
C LEU A 482 -5.53 -13.44 -19.20
N ASP A 483 -5.00 -12.36 -18.65
CA ASP A 483 -4.67 -11.15 -19.39
C ASP A 483 -3.56 -11.43 -20.41
N ASN A 484 -3.62 -10.75 -21.56
CA ASN A 484 -2.63 -10.86 -22.64
C ASN A 484 -2.30 -12.31 -23.06
N ASN A 485 -3.33 -13.11 -23.36
CA ASN A 485 -3.19 -14.53 -23.67
C ASN A 485 -3.64 -14.93 -25.07
N GLN A 486 -3.89 -13.97 -25.95
CA GLN A 486 -4.35 -14.22 -27.33
C GLN A 486 -5.66 -15.03 -27.37
N ILE A 487 -6.52 -14.87 -26.36
CA ILE A 487 -7.83 -15.53 -26.30
C ILE A 487 -8.78 -14.79 -27.25
N GLY A 488 -9.33 -15.54 -28.19
CA GLY A 488 -10.31 -15.07 -29.15
C GLY A 488 -11.75 -15.30 -28.69
N HIS A 489 -12.67 -15.05 -29.63
CA HIS A 489 -14.09 -15.27 -29.42
C HIS A 489 -14.47 -16.73 -29.09
N GLN A 490 -13.72 -17.74 -29.54
CA GLN A 490 -14.06 -19.15 -29.25
C GLN A 490 -13.71 -19.54 -27.81
N GLY A 491 -12.58 -19.05 -27.29
CA GLY A 491 -12.18 -19.22 -25.90
C GLY A 491 -13.16 -18.51 -24.97
N ALA A 492 -13.46 -17.24 -25.26
CA ALA A 492 -14.47 -16.47 -24.52
C ALA A 492 -15.87 -17.13 -24.55
N LYS A 493 -16.27 -17.71 -25.70
CA LYS A 493 -17.51 -18.47 -25.80
C LYS A 493 -17.54 -19.69 -24.89
N THR A 494 -16.42 -20.38 -24.74
CA THR A 494 -16.33 -21.53 -23.83
C THR A 494 -16.35 -21.08 -22.37
N LEU A 495 -15.58 -20.05 -22.02
CA LEU A 495 -15.62 -19.45 -20.69
C LEU A 495 -17.03 -18.97 -20.32
N GLY A 496 -17.74 -18.32 -21.25
CA GLY A 496 -19.14 -17.94 -21.05
C GLY A 496 -20.06 -19.13 -20.76
N LYS A 497 -19.92 -20.24 -21.49
CA LYS A 497 -20.67 -21.48 -21.17
C LYS A 497 -20.33 -22.05 -19.80
N THR A 498 -19.07 -22.00 -19.41
CA THR A 498 -18.60 -22.44 -18.10
C THR A 498 -19.17 -21.59 -16.98
N LEU A 499 -19.14 -20.26 -17.11
CA LEU A 499 -19.69 -19.31 -16.14
C LEU A 499 -21.20 -19.51 -15.90
N GLN A 500 -21.95 -20.02 -16.87
CA GLN A 500 -23.37 -20.36 -16.64
C GLN A 500 -23.57 -21.49 -15.62
N LYS A 501 -22.55 -22.29 -15.35
CA LYS A 501 -22.60 -23.43 -14.41
C LYS A 501 -21.71 -23.25 -13.18
N ASN A 502 -20.54 -22.64 -13.35
CA ASN A 502 -19.61 -22.41 -12.27
C ASN A 502 -20.16 -21.29 -11.36
N THR A 503 -20.24 -21.58 -10.07
CA THR A 503 -20.76 -20.66 -9.04
C THR A 503 -19.70 -20.28 -8.02
N THR A 504 -18.41 -20.47 -8.34
CA THR A 504 -17.30 -20.26 -7.40
C THR A 504 -16.31 -19.20 -7.86
N LEU A 505 -16.13 -19.05 -9.17
CA LEU A 505 -15.27 -18.03 -9.76
C LEU A 505 -15.92 -16.65 -9.56
N THR A 506 -15.24 -15.80 -8.80
CA THR A 506 -15.67 -14.44 -8.47
C THR A 506 -14.95 -13.41 -9.35
N SER A 507 -13.77 -13.72 -9.86
CA SER A 507 -12.96 -12.78 -10.62
C SER A 507 -12.38 -13.44 -11.86
N LEU A 508 -12.64 -12.86 -13.02
CA LEU A 508 -12.11 -13.30 -14.30
C LEU A 508 -11.46 -12.12 -15.02
N TYR A 509 -10.15 -12.20 -15.21
CA TYR A 509 -9.35 -11.18 -15.89
C TYR A 509 -9.03 -11.67 -17.29
N LEU A 510 -9.43 -10.89 -18.30
CA LEU A 510 -9.27 -11.20 -19.71
C LEU A 510 -8.79 -9.98 -20.51
N ASP A 511 -8.18 -8.99 -19.86
CA ASP A 511 -7.68 -7.78 -20.50
C ASP A 511 -6.64 -8.11 -21.58
N ASN A 512 -6.54 -7.25 -22.60
CA ASN A 512 -5.55 -7.35 -23.67
C ASN A 512 -5.65 -8.67 -24.47
N ASN A 513 -6.86 -9.15 -24.75
CA ASN A 513 -7.11 -10.33 -25.58
C ASN A 513 -7.81 -9.96 -26.91
N GLN A 514 -8.35 -10.94 -27.65
CA GLN A 514 -8.96 -10.77 -28.97
C GLN A 514 -10.43 -11.25 -28.97
N ILE A 515 -11.14 -10.99 -27.88
CA ILE A 515 -12.46 -11.55 -27.59
C ILE A 515 -13.51 -11.11 -28.63
N GLY A 516 -13.52 -9.83 -28.99
CA GLY A 516 -14.45 -9.24 -29.95
C GLY A 516 -15.92 -9.35 -29.57
N ASP A 517 -16.80 -8.89 -30.46
CA ASP A 517 -18.25 -8.86 -30.21
C ASP A 517 -18.86 -10.25 -29.96
N GLN A 518 -18.39 -11.27 -30.67
CA GLN A 518 -18.92 -12.62 -30.53
C GLN A 518 -18.56 -13.26 -29.18
N GLY A 519 -17.34 -13.01 -28.69
CA GLY A 519 -16.93 -13.47 -27.38
C GLY A 519 -17.64 -12.70 -26.26
N ALA A 520 -17.71 -11.36 -26.37
CA ALA A 520 -18.45 -10.51 -25.45
C ALA A 520 -19.93 -10.89 -25.36
N LYS A 521 -20.56 -11.25 -26.49
CA LYS A 521 -21.92 -11.79 -26.50
C LYS A 521 -22.07 -13.04 -25.64
N ALA A 522 -21.15 -13.99 -25.75
CA ALA A 522 -21.22 -15.21 -24.97
C ALA A 522 -21.00 -14.97 -23.47
N LEU A 523 -20.15 -14.00 -23.11
CA LEU A 523 -19.97 -13.55 -21.73
C LEU A 523 -21.23 -12.83 -21.22
N GLY A 524 -21.86 -11.97 -22.02
CA GLY A 524 -23.14 -11.33 -21.69
C GLY A 524 -24.26 -12.34 -21.44
N GLU A 525 -24.39 -13.36 -22.29
CA GLU A 525 -25.31 -14.48 -22.07
C GLU A 525 -25.00 -15.26 -20.78
N ALA A 526 -23.73 -15.34 -20.40
CA ALA A 526 -23.31 -15.98 -19.16
C ALA A 526 -23.70 -15.17 -17.92
N LEU A 527 -23.50 -13.86 -17.95
CA LEU A 527 -23.86 -12.94 -16.87
C LEU A 527 -25.36 -13.03 -16.51
N GLN A 528 -26.23 -13.29 -17.48
CA GLN A 528 -27.68 -13.47 -17.23
C GLN A 528 -28.02 -14.65 -16.28
N LYS A 529 -27.12 -15.63 -16.17
CA LYS A 529 -27.34 -16.86 -15.38
C LYS A 529 -26.35 -17.03 -14.24
N ASN A 530 -25.15 -16.48 -14.38
CA ASN A 530 -24.11 -16.60 -13.37
C ASN A 530 -24.50 -15.78 -12.13
N THR A 531 -24.30 -16.37 -10.96
CA THR A 531 -24.65 -15.78 -9.65
C THR A 531 -23.44 -15.69 -8.72
N ALA A 532 -22.23 -15.65 -9.26
CA ALA A 532 -21.00 -15.70 -8.47
C ALA A 532 -19.97 -14.67 -8.88
N LEU A 533 -19.84 -14.41 -10.19
CA LEU A 533 -18.86 -13.50 -10.75
C LEU A 533 -19.15 -12.07 -10.26
N GLN A 534 -18.13 -11.45 -9.70
CA GLN A 534 -18.11 -10.10 -9.16
C GLN A 534 -17.23 -9.18 -10.01
N ILE A 535 -16.12 -9.70 -10.55
CA ILE A 535 -15.17 -8.93 -11.35
C ILE A 535 -15.01 -9.60 -12.72
N LEU A 536 -15.20 -8.81 -13.77
CA LEU A 536 -14.93 -9.21 -15.16
C LEU A 536 -14.12 -8.13 -15.85
N LYS A 537 -12.85 -8.40 -16.14
CA LYS A 537 -12.00 -7.43 -16.86
C LYS A 537 -11.86 -7.78 -18.33
N LEU A 538 -12.22 -6.84 -19.19
CA LEU A 538 -12.28 -6.97 -20.65
C LEU A 538 -11.66 -5.75 -21.37
N GLN A 539 -10.77 -4.99 -20.74
CA GLN A 539 -10.06 -3.89 -21.36
C GLN A 539 -9.29 -4.37 -22.61
N ASN A 540 -9.24 -3.55 -23.66
CA ASN A 540 -8.45 -3.81 -24.87
C ASN A 540 -8.72 -5.20 -25.51
N ASN A 541 -9.98 -5.46 -25.85
CA ASN A 541 -10.46 -6.75 -26.36
C ASN A 541 -11.16 -6.69 -27.72
N GLN A 542 -11.05 -5.55 -28.42
CA GLN A 542 -11.69 -5.33 -29.72
C GLN A 542 -13.22 -5.49 -29.68
N ILE A 543 -13.84 -5.20 -28.52
CA ILE A 543 -15.29 -5.26 -28.33
C ILE A 543 -15.91 -4.00 -28.96
N GLY A 544 -16.86 -4.18 -29.85
CA GLY A 544 -17.64 -3.11 -30.48
C GLY A 544 -19.05 -2.98 -29.89
N ASP A 545 -19.91 -2.26 -30.62
CA ASP A 545 -21.26 -1.95 -30.15
C ASP A 545 -22.13 -3.18 -29.90
N GLN A 546 -21.98 -4.24 -30.70
CA GLN A 546 -22.80 -5.44 -30.55
C GLN A 546 -22.39 -6.26 -29.32
N GLY A 547 -21.09 -6.34 -29.04
CA GLY A 547 -20.58 -7.01 -27.84
C GLY A 547 -20.97 -6.26 -26.58
N ALA A 548 -20.79 -4.93 -26.58
CA ALA A 548 -21.21 -4.06 -25.48
C ALA A 548 -22.71 -4.17 -25.20
N LYS A 549 -23.55 -4.16 -26.25
CA LYS A 549 -24.99 -4.38 -26.11
C LYS A 549 -25.32 -5.71 -25.41
N ALA A 550 -24.67 -6.80 -25.83
CA ALA A 550 -24.90 -8.10 -25.23
C ALA A 550 -24.43 -8.19 -23.77
N LEU A 551 -23.34 -7.49 -23.42
CA LEU A 551 -22.92 -7.32 -22.02
C LEU A 551 -23.96 -6.54 -21.23
N GLY A 552 -24.51 -5.45 -21.77
CA GLY A 552 -25.60 -4.68 -21.16
C GLY A 552 -26.86 -5.50 -20.89
N GLU A 553 -27.29 -6.31 -21.87
CA GLU A 553 -28.38 -7.29 -21.69
C GLU A 553 -28.07 -8.35 -20.61
N GLY A 554 -26.79 -8.68 -20.45
CA GLY A 554 -26.28 -9.51 -19.37
C GLY A 554 -26.44 -8.86 -18.00
N LEU A 555 -26.01 -7.60 -17.90
CA LEU A 555 -26.09 -6.79 -16.69
C LEU A 555 -27.53 -6.57 -16.22
N GLU A 556 -28.50 -6.39 -17.12
CA GLU A 556 -29.92 -6.22 -16.74
C GLU A 556 -30.43 -7.33 -15.80
N LYS A 557 -29.89 -8.54 -15.91
CA LYS A 557 -30.30 -9.69 -15.09
C LYS A 557 -29.29 -10.11 -14.04
N ASN A 558 -28.03 -9.71 -14.20
CA ASN A 558 -26.98 -10.14 -13.29
C ASN A 558 -27.07 -9.39 -11.96
N THR A 559 -26.98 -10.10 -10.85
CA THR A 559 -27.11 -9.52 -9.50
C THR A 559 -25.86 -9.70 -8.65
N THR A 560 -24.69 -9.95 -9.26
CA THR A 560 -23.46 -10.22 -8.50
C THR A 560 -22.24 -9.49 -9.02
N LEU A 561 -22.19 -9.18 -10.32
CA LEU A 561 -21.12 -8.41 -10.92
C LEU A 561 -21.13 -7.05 -10.25
N ARG A 562 -19.93 -6.63 -9.84
CA ARG A 562 -19.62 -5.36 -9.20
C ARG A 562 -18.62 -4.57 -10.01
N ASP A 563 -17.80 -5.24 -10.81
CA ASP A 563 -16.73 -4.59 -11.54
C ASP A 563 -16.63 -5.14 -12.96
N LEU A 564 -16.66 -4.25 -13.94
CA LEU A 564 -16.64 -4.54 -15.37
C LEU A 564 -15.75 -3.53 -16.09
N HIS A 565 -14.52 -3.94 -16.40
CA HIS A 565 -13.58 -3.10 -17.14
C HIS A 565 -13.77 -3.30 -18.64
N LEU A 566 -13.98 -2.20 -19.37
CA LEU A 566 -14.22 -2.19 -20.82
C LEU A 566 -13.39 -1.12 -21.54
N GLU A 567 -12.44 -0.48 -20.86
CA GLU A 567 -11.62 0.58 -21.42
C GLU A 567 -10.86 0.10 -22.68
N ASN A 568 -10.49 1.04 -23.55
CA ASN A 568 -9.70 0.75 -24.75
C ASN A 568 -10.32 -0.31 -25.69
N ASN A 569 -11.65 -0.43 -25.69
CA ASN A 569 -12.41 -1.20 -26.69
C ASN A 569 -12.97 -0.29 -27.80
N GLN A 570 -13.61 -0.89 -28.80
CA GLN A 570 -14.17 -0.22 -29.99
C GLN A 570 -15.67 0.10 -29.83
N ILE A 571 -16.11 0.35 -28.60
CA ILE A 571 -17.54 0.59 -28.30
C ILE A 571 -17.85 2.05 -28.61
N GLY A 572 -18.77 2.28 -29.55
CA GLY A 572 -19.30 3.58 -29.90
C GLY A 572 -20.57 3.91 -29.11
N ASP A 573 -21.26 4.97 -29.54
CA ASP A 573 -22.41 5.50 -28.82
C ASP A 573 -23.55 4.47 -28.65
N GLN A 574 -23.75 3.55 -29.60
CA GLN A 574 -24.85 2.58 -29.53
C GLN A 574 -24.61 1.48 -28.51
N GLY A 575 -23.43 0.88 -28.49
CA GLY A 575 -23.11 -0.19 -27.54
C GLY A 575 -23.06 0.34 -26.13
N ALA A 576 -22.57 1.54 -25.99
CA ALA A 576 -22.45 2.19 -24.71
C ALA A 576 -23.82 2.66 -24.17
N LYS A 577 -24.77 2.99 -25.06
CA LYS A 577 -26.18 3.20 -24.68
C LYS A 577 -26.77 1.97 -24.06
N ALA A 578 -26.56 0.83 -24.73
CA ALA A 578 -27.08 -0.44 -24.29
C ALA A 578 -26.45 -0.90 -22.96
N LEU A 579 -25.17 -0.59 -22.72
CA LEU A 579 -24.56 -0.76 -21.40
C LEU A 579 -25.26 0.11 -20.35
N GLY A 580 -25.46 1.41 -20.62
CA GLY A 580 -26.19 2.31 -19.73
C GLY A 580 -27.61 1.85 -19.39
N GLU A 581 -28.39 1.43 -20.39
CA GLU A 581 -29.72 0.87 -20.20
C GLU A 581 -29.72 -0.43 -19.37
N GLY A 582 -28.68 -1.25 -19.54
CA GLY A 582 -28.48 -2.46 -18.73
C GLY A 582 -28.17 -2.14 -17.26
N LEU A 583 -27.35 -1.12 -17.01
CA LEU A 583 -26.99 -0.64 -15.68
C LEU A 583 -28.17 -0.03 -14.93
N GLU A 584 -28.99 0.78 -15.60
CA GLU A 584 -30.19 1.40 -15.00
C GLU A 584 -31.16 0.36 -14.44
N LYS A 585 -31.22 -0.80 -15.07
CA LYS A 585 -32.09 -1.91 -14.66
C LYS A 585 -31.41 -2.89 -13.71
N ASN A 586 -30.09 -2.83 -13.57
CA ASN A 586 -29.35 -3.67 -12.65
C ASN A 586 -29.58 -3.19 -11.21
N THR A 587 -29.87 -4.11 -10.30
CA THR A 587 -30.15 -3.80 -8.88
C THR A 587 -28.90 -3.77 -8.00
N VAL A 588 -27.72 -4.06 -8.57
CA VAL A 588 -26.42 -4.05 -7.89
C VAL A 588 -25.61 -2.84 -8.34
N PRO A 589 -25.11 -2.01 -7.41
CA PRO A 589 -24.23 -0.91 -7.76
C PRO A 589 -22.92 -1.49 -8.30
N LEU A 590 -22.66 -1.29 -9.59
CA LEU A 590 -21.35 -1.51 -10.18
C LEU A 590 -20.39 -0.41 -9.75
N SER A 591 -19.10 -0.74 -9.78
CA SER A 591 -18.00 0.18 -9.59
C SER A 591 -18.09 1.28 -10.67
N PRO A 592 -17.68 2.51 -10.35
CA PRO A 592 -17.67 3.65 -11.27
C PRO A 592 -16.76 3.45 -12.48
N GLU A 593 -15.86 2.47 -12.42
CA GLU A 593 -14.96 2.12 -13.51
C GLU A 593 -15.74 1.55 -14.71
N VAL A 594 -16.89 0.90 -14.47
CA VAL A 594 -17.83 0.49 -15.53
C VAL A 594 -18.42 1.68 -16.31
N LEU A 595 -18.44 2.87 -15.70
CA LEU A 595 -19.03 4.07 -16.30
C LEU A 595 -18.06 4.89 -17.17
N LEU A 596 -16.78 4.51 -17.24
CA LEU A 596 -15.74 5.31 -17.91
C LEU A 596 -15.54 5.01 -19.41
N HIS A 597 -16.39 4.17 -20.03
CA HIS A 597 -16.33 3.99 -21.49
C HIS A 597 -17.03 5.14 -22.24
N GLU A 598 -16.28 5.75 -23.18
CA GLU A 598 -16.57 6.94 -24.03
C GLU A 598 -18.03 7.15 -24.48
N GLY A 599 -18.79 6.08 -24.69
CA GLY A 599 -20.16 6.15 -25.17
C GLY A 599 -21.26 6.03 -24.09
N ILE A 600 -21.01 5.50 -22.89
CA ILE A 600 -22.09 5.14 -21.93
C ILE A 600 -22.64 6.44 -21.36
N LEU A 601 -21.72 7.35 -21.08
CA LEU A 601 -22.01 8.71 -20.67
C LEU A 601 -22.58 9.58 -21.82
N ARG A 602 -22.26 9.28 -23.08
CA ARG A 602 -22.81 10.02 -24.25
C ARG A 602 -24.24 9.65 -24.62
N SER A 603 -24.68 8.44 -24.27
CA SER A 603 -25.87 7.84 -24.85
C SER A 603 -26.92 7.37 -23.83
N SER A 604 -26.61 7.45 -22.53
CA SER A 604 -27.65 7.85 -21.58
C SER A 604 -28.33 9.07 -22.18
N SER A 605 -29.63 8.97 -22.44
CA SER A 605 -30.40 9.98 -23.17
C SER A 605 -30.65 11.24 -22.35
N LEU A 606 -29.60 11.74 -21.69
CA LEU A 606 -29.59 12.93 -20.85
C LEU A 606 -28.60 14.00 -21.35
N LEU A 607 -28.00 13.85 -22.54
CA LEU A 607 -27.29 14.96 -23.17
C LEU A 607 -28.22 15.82 -24.02
N CYS A 608 -28.44 17.04 -23.50
CA CYS A 608 -28.84 18.26 -24.21
C CYS A 608 -30.03 18.09 -25.16
N GLU A 609 -31.27 18.22 -24.70
CA GLU A 609 -31.91 19.53 -24.91
C GLU A 609 -32.91 19.98 -23.83
N ASP A 610 -33.22 19.17 -22.80
CA ASP A 610 -34.34 19.52 -21.89
C ASP A 610 -34.19 19.17 -20.41
N ILE A 611 -32.98 18.88 -19.90
CA ILE A 611 -32.81 18.79 -18.43
C ILE A 611 -32.65 20.20 -17.87
N PRO A 612 -33.61 20.70 -17.09
CA PRO A 612 -33.57 22.06 -16.64
C PRO A 612 -32.66 22.11 -15.41
N ARG A 613 -31.33 22.13 -15.63
CA ARG A 613 -30.31 22.35 -14.58
C ARG A 613 -30.67 23.56 -13.71
N GLY A 614 -31.30 24.57 -14.32
CA GLY A 614 -31.91 25.71 -13.63
C GLY A 614 -33.19 25.40 -12.84
N LYS A 615 -34.11 24.54 -13.34
CA LYS A 615 -35.35 24.21 -12.61
C LYS A 615 -35.12 23.20 -11.47
N SER A 616 -34.18 22.25 -11.55
CA SER A 616 -33.90 21.34 -10.41
C SER A 616 -33.34 22.12 -9.21
N ILE A 617 -32.45 23.08 -9.47
CA ILE A 617 -31.94 24.02 -8.46
C ILE A 617 -33.08 24.92 -7.93
N GLN A 618 -33.95 25.46 -8.80
CA GLN A 618 -35.10 26.27 -8.38
C GLN A 618 -36.16 25.48 -7.58
N ASN A 619 -36.40 24.23 -7.96
CA ASN A 619 -37.38 23.33 -7.33
C ASN A 619 -36.83 22.61 -6.09
N LYS A 620 -35.54 22.80 -5.78
CA LYS A 620 -34.81 22.10 -4.69
C LYS A 620 -34.92 20.58 -4.80
N ASP A 621 -34.89 20.05 -6.02
CA ASP A 621 -34.90 18.62 -6.29
C ASP A 621 -33.49 18.06 -6.24
N PHE A 622 -33.11 17.54 -5.08
CA PHE A 622 -31.77 17.00 -4.84
C PHE A 622 -31.47 15.75 -5.67
N ASN A 623 -32.46 14.89 -5.91
CA ASN A 623 -32.26 13.66 -6.68
C ASN A 623 -31.82 13.97 -8.11
N THR A 624 -32.61 14.81 -8.80
CA THR A 624 -32.29 15.23 -10.16
C THR A 624 -30.97 16.00 -10.22
N PHE A 625 -30.70 16.87 -9.24
CA PHE A 625 -29.42 17.57 -9.15
C PHE A 625 -28.23 16.62 -8.99
N ALA A 626 -28.33 15.65 -8.07
CA ALA A 626 -27.27 14.71 -7.74
C ALA A 626 -26.91 13.83 -8.95
N GLN A 627 -27.92 13.35 -9.69
CA GLN A 627 -27.72 12.60 -10.93
C GLN A 627 -26.93 13.40 -11.96
N ILE A 628 -27.36 14.64 -12.24
CA ILE A 628 -26.72 15.50 -13.24
C ILE A 628 -25.25 15.76 -12.87
N VAL A 629 -24.99 16.13 -11.62
CA VAL A 629 -23.64 16.51 -11.17
C VAL A 629 -22.66 15.33 -11.24
N MET A 630 -23.07 14.14 -10.82
CA MET A 630 -22.22 12.94 -10.91
C MET A 630 -21.97 12.53 -12.37
N LEU A 631 -23.00 12.64 -13.23
CA LEU A 631 -22.89 12.37 -14.66
C LEU A 631 -21.91 13.33 -15.34
N ASP A 632 -22.05 14.63 -15.12
CA ASP A 632 -21.18 15.66 -15.70
C ASP A 632 -19.72 15.48 -15.27
N SER A 633 -19.49 15.12 -14.01
CA SER A 633 -18.14 14.86 -13.49
C SER A 633 -17.50 13.62 -14.14
N GLY A 634 -18.27 12.55 -14.35
CA GLY A 634 -17.78 11.36 -15.04
C GLY A 634 -17.44 11.65 -16.51
N GLN A 635 -18.28 12.44 -17.19
CA GLN A 635 -18.07 12.86 -18.58
C GLN A 635 -16.79 13.68 -18.76
N PHE A 636 -16.54 14.65 -17.88
CA PHE A 636 -15.31 15.43 -17.92
C PHE A 636 -14.06 14.55 -17.77
N HIS A 637 -14.13 13.48 -16.97
CA HIS A 637 -13.00 12.58 -16.77
C HIS A 637 -12.69 11.76 -18.01
N ALA A 638 -13.74 11.21 -18.63
CA ALA A 638 -13.62 10.50 -19.90
C ALA A 638 -12.94 11.39 -20.96
N ILE A 639 -13.38 12.65 -21.12
CA ILE A 639 -12.80 13.59 -22.09
C ILE A 639 -11.31 13.86 -21.82
N CYS A 640 -10.90 14.01 -20.57
CA CYS A 640 -9.50 14.23 -20.23
C CYS A 640 -8.62 13.00 -20.50
N MET A 641 -9.15 11.79 -20.30
CA MET A 641 -8.46 10.55 -20.63
C MET A 641 -8.27 10.38 -22.15
N ASP A 642 -9.15 10.95 -22.98
CA ASP A 642 -9.08 10.91 -24.45
C ASP A 642 -8.08 11.92 -25.07
N THR A 643 -7.47 12.79 -24.26
CA THR A 643 -6.46 13.73 -24.76
C THR A 643 -5.12 13.04 -25.01
N TYR A 644 -4.27 13.61 -25.89
CA TYR A 644 -2.91 13.14 -26.08
C TYR A 644 -1.90 14.25 -25.74
N PRO A 645 -1.04 14.08 -24.71
CA PRO A 645 -1.01 12.95 -23.77
C PRO A 645 -2.26 12.89 -22.85
N PRO A 646 -2.65 11.71 -22.33
CA PRO A 646 -3.82 11.58 -21.46
C PRO A 646 -3.68 12.44 -20.21
N VAL A 647 -4.71 13.24 -19.91
CA VAL A 647 -4.80 14.04 -18.70
C VAL A 647 -5.49 13.20 -17.62
N ILE A 648 -4.68 12.50 -16.82
CA ILE A 648 -5.16 11.67 -15.72
C ILE A 648 -5.24 12.52 -14.45
N TYR A 649 -6.45 12.70 -13.91
CA TYR A 649 -6.64 13.50 -12.70
C TYR A 649 -7.41 12.78 -11.57
N LEU A 650 -8.02 11.61 -11.82
CA LEU A 650 -8.53 10.75 -10.74
C LEU A 650 -7.44 9.76 -10.32
N ASN A 651 -7.30 9.55 -9.02
CA ASN A 651 -6.40 8.53 -8.46
C ASN A 651 -7.20 7.42 -7.76
N GLU A 652 -6.51 6.43 -7.22
CA GLU A 652 -7.13 5.30 -6.51
C GLU A 652 -8.03 5.75 -5.35
N GLN A 653 -7.67 6.85 -4.67
CA GLN A 653 -8.49 7.43 -3.61
C GLN A 653 -9.80 8.04 -4.16
N SER A 654 -9.71 8.75 -5.30
CA SER A 654 -10.89 9.25 -6.01
C SER A 654 -11.85 8.11 -6.32
N LYS A 655 -11.37 7.05 -6.97
CA LYS A 655 -12.17 5.89 -7.39
C LYS A 655 -12.83 5.19 -6.20
N HIS A 656 -12.09 5.02 -5.11
CA HIS A 656 -12.64 4.44 -3.89
C HIS A 656 -13.80 5.26 -3.31
N LEU A 657 -13.73 6.60 -3.38
CA LEU A 657 -14.82 7.43 -2.84
C LEU A 657 -16.05 7.30 -3.71
N ILE A 658 -15.84 7.28 -5.02
CA ILE A 658 -16.93 7.12 -5.96
C ILE A 658 -17.67 5.80 -5.67
N ASN A 659 -16.93 4.69 -5.49
CA ASN A 659 -17.46 3.40 -5.06
C ASN A 659 -18.29 3.51 -3.76
N LEU A 660 -17.75 4.20 -2.76
CA LEU A 660 -18.44 4.39 -1.48
C LEU A 660 -19.76 5.17 -1.63
N VAL A 661 -19.77 6.24 -2.42
CA VAL A 661 -20.99 7.05 -2.65
C VAL A 661 -22.07 6.21 -3.33
N HIS A 662 -21.73 5.43 -4.35
CA HIS A 662 -22.70 4.56 -5.03
C HIS A 662 -23.22 3.45 -4.13
N ALA A 663 -22.35 2.82 -3.34
CA ALA A 663 -22.77 1.81 -2.37
C ALA A 663 -23.71 2.40 -1.29
N TYR A 664 -23.44 3.61 -0.82
CA TYR A 664 -24.28 4.31 0.15
C TYR A 664 -25.66 4.72 -0.42
N ASN A 665 -25.73 5.01 -1.72
CA ASN A 665 -26.95 5.35 -2.44
C ASN A 665 -27.77 4.14 -2.93
N SER A 666 -27.37 2.90 -2.61
CA SER A 666 -27.95 1.66 -3.18
C SER A 666 -29.45 1.43 -2.92
N ASP A 667 -30.07 2.13 -1.96
CA ASP A 667 -31.53 2.17 -1.79
C ASP A 667 -32.15 3.11 -2.85
N GLN A 668 -32.63 2.54 -3.96
CA GLN A 668 -33.03 3.24 -5.18
C GLN A 668 -34.21 4.22 -5.07
N SER A 669 -34.79 4.41 -3.87
CA SER A 669 -35.90 5.35 -3.71
C SER A 669 -35.47 6.82 -3.61
N LYS A 670 -34.22 7.12 -3.17
CA LYS A 670 -33.64 8.49 -3.08
C LYS A 670 -32.09 8.47 -3.03
N ILE A 671 -31.44 9.35 -3.80
CA ILE A 671 -30.01 9.65 -3.74
C ILE A 671 -29.73 10.52 -2.50
N LYS A 672 -28.80 10.05 -1.67
CA LYS A 672 -28.44 10.68 -0.39
C LYS A 672 -27.21 11.57 -0.52
N VAL A 673 -26.27 11.17 -1.39
CA VAL A 673 -24.98 11.83 -1.63
C VAL A 673 -24.70 11.92 -3.12
N ALA A 674 -24.19 13.06 -3.57
CA ALA A 674 -23.63 13.24 -4.91
C ALA A 674 -22.15 13.60 -4.81
N TYR A 675 -21.36 13.35 -5.85
CA TYR A 675 -19.98 13.81 -5.96
C TYR A 675 -19.74 14.52 -7.30
N THR A 676 -18.71 15.36 -7.34
CA THR A 676 -18.10 15.87 -8.58
C THR A 676 -16.62 16.07 -8.34
N PHE A 677 -15.83 15.97 -9.39
CA PHE A 677 -14.41 16.28 -9.41
C PHE A 677 -14.20 17.47 -10.33
N ASP A 678 -13.35 18.40 -9.89
CA ASP A 678 -12.83 19.46 -10.76
C ASP A 678 -11.53 18.95 -11.42
N ALA A 679 -10.65 19.85 -11.86
CA ALA A 679 -9.32 19.53 -12.38
C ALA A 679 -8.33 18.97 -11.33
N GLY A 680 -8.67 17.84 -10.70
CA GLY A 680 -7.82 17.13 -9.73
C GLY A 680 -8.51 15.96 -9.02
N PRO A 681 -7.78 15.17 -8.21
CA PRO A 681 -8.28 13.93 -7.61
C PRO A 681 -9.20 14.15 -6.40
N ASN A 682 -9.38 15.40 -5.99
CA ASN A 682 -10.12 15.73 -4.77
C ASN A 682 -11.62 15.83 -5.06
N PRO A 683 -12.45 14.99 -4.41
CA PRO A 683 -13.88 14.98 -4.62
C PRO A 683 -14.59 16.12 -3.89
N PHE A 684 -15.63 16.65 -4.51
CA PHE A 684 -16.59 17.56 -3.92
C PHE A 684 -17.94 16.86 -3.77
N CYS A 685 -18.37 16.61 -2.52
CA CYS A 685 -19.63 15.90 -2.25
C CYS A 685 -20.77 16.86 -1.87
N PHE A 686 -21.94 16.64 -2.46
CA PHE A 686 -23.20 17.26 -2.06
C PHE A 686 -24.01 16.25 -1.27
N ILE A 687 -24.50 16.62 -0.09
CA ILE A 687 -25.18 15.70 0.82
C ILE A 687 -26.40 16.43 1.40
N GLN A 688 -27.55 15.76 1.45
CA GLN A 688 -28.69 16.33 2.19
C GLN A 688 -28.38 16.28 3.69
N GLN A 689 -28.69 17.37 4.40
CA GLN A 689 -28.34 17.53 5.82
C GLN A 689 -28.76 16.36 6.71
N GLU A 690 -29.85 15.66 6.37
CA GLU A 690 -30.37 14.49 7.11
C GLU A 690 -29.49 13.23 6.98
N TYR A 691 -28.69 13.10 5.92
CA TYR A 691 -27.81 11.96 5.66
C TYR A 691 -26.35 12.24 6.00
N LEU A 692 -26.04 13.47 6.40
CA LEU A 692 -24.67 13.93 6.56
C LEU A 692 -23.91 13.14 7.63
N ASP A 693 -24.50 13.02 8.83
CA ASP A 693 -23.85 12.33 9.95
C ASP A 693 -23.68 10.83 9.69
N GLU A 694 -24.62 10.21 8.96
CA GLU A 694 -24.52 8.80 8.57
C GLU A 694 -23.38 8.60 7.55
N PHE A 695 -23.33 9.43 6.50
CA PHE A 695 -22.29 9.29 5.48
C PHE A 695 -20.89 9.59 6.01
N LEU A 696 -20.77 10.47 7.00
CA LEU A 696 -19.49 10.76 7.66
C LEU A 696 -18.97 9.56 8.48
N GLN A 697 -19.86 8.73 9.04
CA GLN A 697 -19.46 7.46 9.67
C GLN A 697 -18.93 6.47 8.63
N TYR A 698 -19.54 6.42 7.44
CA TYR A 698 -19.05 5.61 6.34
C TYR A 698 -17.66 6.05 5.88
N LEU A 699 -17.43 7.36 5.76
CA LEU A 699 -16.11 7.90 5.42
C LEU A 699 -15.07 7.57 6.50
N GLN A 700 -15.43 7.64 7.78
CA GLN A 700 -14.55 7.23 8.88
C GLN A 700 -14.23 5.74 8.86
N TYR A 701 -15.22 4.90 8.57
CA TYR A 701 -15.05 3.46 8.55
C TYR A 701 -14.17 2.97 7.39
N PHE A 702 -14.39 3.50 6.19
CA PHE A 702 -13.67 3.07 4.97
C PHE A 702 -12.36 3.80 4.74
N TYR A 703 -12.19 4.98 5.34
CA TYR A 703 -10.94 5.71 5.35
C TYR A 703 -10.49 5.96 6.78
N PRO A 704 -10.29 4.89 7.57
CA PRO A 704 -9.76 5.03 8.90
C PRO A 704 -8.39 5.65 8.74
N THR A 705 -8.20 6.66 9.54
CA THR A 705 -6.95 7.38 9.61
C THR A 705 -6.30 6.94 10.92
N THR A 706 -4.99 6.69 10.92
CA THR A 706 -4.17 6.53 12.14
C THR A 706 -4.10 7.83 12.94
N ASN A 707 -4.82 8.84 12.45
CA ASN A 707 -4.65 10.25 12.66
C ASN A 707 -6.07 10.91 12.62
N ASP A 708 -6.83 10.73 13.72
CA ASP A 708 -8.28 10.99 13.85
C ASP A 708 -8.73 12.44 13.61
N ASN A 709 -7.86 13.39 13.90
CA ASN A 709 -8.06 14.83 13.84
C ASN A 709 -8.41 15.53 12.53
N ASN A 710 -8.30 14.87 11.36
CA ASN A 710 -8.34 15.52 10.04
C ASN A 710 -9.78 15.52 9.51
N LEU A 711 -10.63 14.80 10.24
CA LEU A 711 -12.05 14.71 10.12
C LEU A 711 -12.62 15.63 11.19
N HIS A 712 -12.86 16.90 10.84
CA HIS A 712 -13.50 17.89 11.73
C HIS A 712 -15.01 17.62 11.96
N VAL A 713 -15.39 16.36 11.93
CA VAL A 713 -16.76 15.92 12.14
C VAL A 713 -16.74 14.92 13.29
N SER A 714 -17.12 15.40 14.48
CA SER A 714 -17.47 14.53 15.60
C SER A 714 -18.74 13.78 15.22
N VAL A 715 -18.63 12.49 14.95
CA VAL A 715 -19.78 11.63 14.77
C VAL A 715 -19.93 10.73 16.00
N SER A 716 -21.12 10.70 16.56
CA SER A 716 -21.42 9.86 17.73
C SER A 716 -21.08 8.39 17.45
N ASN A 717 -20.46 7.72 18.43
CA ASN A 717 -20.05 6.30 18.42
C ASN A 717 -20.80 5.41 17.41
N ILE A 718 -20.02 4.72 16.58
CA ILE A 718 -20.43 3.73 15.56
C ILE A 718 -21.63 2.91 16.06
N LYS A 719 -22.79 3.11 15.43
CA LYS A 719 -23.96 2.22 15.61
C LYS A 719 -24.39 1.70 14.25
N ASN A 720 -24.26 0.38 14.08
CA ASN A 720 -24.91 -0.42 13.04
C ASN A 720 -24.98 0.24 11.65
N LEU A 721 -23.82 0.52 11.05
CA LEU A 721 -23.76 0.86 9.62
C LEU A 721 -24.31 -0.32 8.80
N SER A 722 -25.06 -0.03 7.74
CA SER A 722 -25.46 -1.06 6.78
C SER A 722 -24.20 -1.65 6.14
N PRO A 723 -24.10 -2.98 5.98
CA PRO A 723 -22.90 -3.61 5.46
C PRO A 723 -22.64 -3.16 4.02
N ILE A 724 -21.50 -2.49 3.81
CA ILE A 724 -20.93 -2.19 2.50
C ILE A 724 -19.62 -2.97 2.40
N ASP A 725 -19.41 -3.65 1.28
CA ASP A 725 -18.27 -4.52 1.05
C ASP A 725 -17.28 -3.82 0.13
N LEU A 726 -16.43 -2.99 0.74
CA LEU A 726 -15.35 -2.23 0.11
C LEU A 726 -14.08 -2.37 0.97
N PRO A 727 -12.88 -2.36 0.37
CA PRO A 727 -11.64 -2.40 1.13
C PRO A 727 -11.49 -1.15 2.00
N ILE A 728 -10.70 -1.26 3.06
CA ILE A 728 -10.37 -0.13 3.93
C ILE A 728 -9.13 0.56 3.35
N MET A 729 -9.23 1.86 3.07
CA MET A 729 -8.09 2.67 2.63
C MET A 729 -7.52 3.47 3.80
N GLN A 730 -6.58 2.84 4.51
CA GLN A 730 -5.87 3.43 5.63
C GLN A 730 -5.14 4.72 5.18
N ASP A 731 -5.31 5.81 5.94
CA ASP A 731 -4.63 7.11 5.76
C ASP A 731 -4.84 7.80 4.38
N ALA A 732 -5.84 7.36 3.60
CA ALA A 732 -6.15 7.92 2.29
C ALA A 732 -7.01 9.19 2.33
N LEU A 733 -7.86 9.35 3.35
CA LEU A 733 -8.70 10.53 3.54
C LEU A 733 -7.98 11.55 4.42
N LYS A 734 -7.32 12.52 3.76
CA LYS A 734 -6.55 13.54 4.47
C LYS A 734 -7.39 14.67 5.04
N ARG A 735 -8.55 15.01 4.48
CA ARG A 735 -9.40 16.09 4.99
C ARG A 735 -10.82 16.01 4.46
N ILE A 736 -11.80 16.38 5.28
CA ILE A 736 -13.17 16.71 4.83
C ILE A 736 -13.40 18.21 5.04
N ILE A 737 -13.88 18.90 4.00
CA ILE A 737 -14.36 20.28 4.10
C ILE A 737 -15.88 20.24 4.04
N LEU A 738 -16.53 20.51 5.16
CA LEU A 738 -17.98 20.65 5.19
C LEU A 738 -18.36 22.12 4.96
N THR A 739 -19.16 22.38 3.92
CA THR A 739 -19.72 23.71 3.68
C THR A 739 -21.23 23.63 3.45
N ARG A 740 -21.98 24.58 4.01
CA ARG A 740 -23.42 24.71 3.76
C ARG A 740 -23.62 25.61 2.54
N ILE A 741 -24.50 25.20 1.65
CA ILE A 741 -24.91 26.03 0.51
C ILE A 741 -25.58 27.30 1.07
N GLY A 742 -25.05 28.48 0.70
CA GLY A 742 -25.62 29.78 1.09
C GLY A 742 -27.01 30.01 0.48
N THR A 743 -27.60 31.20 0.66
CA THR A 743 -28.98 31.50 0.20
C THR A 743 -29.18 31.49 -1.33
N GLY A 744 -28.16 31.13 -2.12
CA GLY A 744 -28.18 31.15 -3.57
C GLY A 744 -28.16 32.56 -4.17
N SER A 745 -28.23 32.63 -5.50
CA SER A 745 -28.32 33.87 -6.26
C SER A 745 -29.65 34.60 -5.97
N LYS A 746 -29.56 35.86 -5.52
CA LYS A 746 -30.71 36.75 -5.37
C LYS A 746 -30.92 37.53 -6.66
N ILE A 747 -32.12 37.47 -7.23
CA ILE A 747 -32.51 38.37 -8.32
C ILE A 747 -32.62 39.78 -7.72
N LEU A 748 -31.68 40.66 -8.07
CA LEU A 748 -31.60 41.98 -7.43
C LEU A 748 -32.59 43.00 -8.00
N VAL A 749 -33.06 42.87 -9.24
CA VAL A 749 -34.18 43.64 -9.80
C VAL A 749 -34.78 42.83 -10.95
N LYS A 750 -36.10 42.64 -10.98
CA LYS A 750 -36.81 42.14 -12.17
C LYS A 750 -37.13 43.36 -13.04
N THR A 751 -36.22 43.72 -13.95
CA THR A 751 -36.52 44.75 -14.94
C THR A 751 -37.48 44.15 -15.94
N THR A 752 -38.77 44.40 -15.75
CA THR A 752 -39.78 44.17 -16.78
C THR A 752 -39.50 45.14 -17.92
N MET A 753 -39.10 44.61 -19.07
CA MET A 753 -39.36 45.28 -20.33
C MET A 753 -40.08 44.32 -21.26
N THR A 754 -41.24 44.83 -21.68
CA THR A 754 -42.23 44.39 -22.65
C THR A 754 -41.67 44.00 -24.00
#